data_AF-A0A553PPX7-F1
#
_entry.id   AF-A0A553PPX7-F1
#
_cell.length_a   1.000
_cell.length_b   1.000
_cell.length_c   1.000
_cell.angle_alpha   90.00
_cell.angle_beta   90.00
_cell.angle_gamma   90.00
#
_symmetry.space_group_name_H-M   'P 1'
#
loop_
_entity.id
_entity.type
_entity.pdbx_description
1 polymer ?
#
loop_
_entity_poly.entity_id
_entity_poly.type
_entity_poly.pdbx_seq_one_letter_code
_entity_poly.pdbx_strand_id
1 'polypeptide(L)'
;MGKKSGKPSSTTAMTKKQADRPKQSAAGCGGGGGGGSHWSTRSGPHKIGILALVILIGCAHRSHVSTLYENDRHFSHLSTLEREMCFRTEMGLYYSYFKAMIEAPTFLLGLQNLYANNITEFPDTINTLKRFNLYPEVFLGGIFRVFSQYADATQWNVKQCYKINRGEGLSPVESCDGIGDPMIFYTNAVWMFAAFNTIFLFLVTTEISNTIVGGLITVVCYFYNHSEATRVMWTPPLRESFAFPVCVAQLLMVTMTLRDRHFNAFQMGWIAMCSCAFTVIWQFAQFSLLTQLCCVYAIYVLGIIGKPTFQTILCGQSVGLLMASSLMFGNEMLLTSWLSSALISALALVAIPESNWDKLPTLVRIPVHGLLLPVATFLVKTSLTKLFQIQDDAHIFDILRSKFTDYQDFHTLLYTCAREFDFLGWEMPWKTTQTLLLPTVGLVLVLVGLRTVLDTFLSQDKTITACKHPATGVKSPTKPAALIVMDPSVAYNLLQLICYAGMAIIIMRLKLFFTPQLCIVAGIIASPQILSVLSKRRDVQVAFLVALIAAMSYKGLSNLQDQRKIMGEYSNLPLEELIDWINGNIPPTKSLAGAMPLMANLLLSTRRPIINHPHYEDVGLRERTKRVYEMYSRKSLDQVHQTMVEMKANYLVLSKPYCLNGNMGGCGMTDLWDVEEPELKHLEQVCPKLYNQPNPRPFTRVFANNDYVVLKVL
;
A
#
# COMPACT_ATOMS: atom_id res chain seq x y z
N MET A 1 25.18 94.72 -23.27
CA MET A 1 25.77 93.76 -24.23
C MET A 1 24.96 92.46 -24.15
N GLY A 2 24.09 92.01 -25.04
CA GLY A 2 23.34 92.57 -26.18
C GLY A 2 22.34 91.44 -26.55
N LYS A 3 21.10 91.48 -26.03
CA LYS A 3 19.84 91.87 -26.72
C LYS A 3 19.40 90.87 -27.81
N LYS A 4 18.13 90.42 -27.96
CA LYS A 4 16.85 90.61 -27.24
C LYS A 4 15.77 89.79 -28.00
N SER A 5 14.60 89.60 -27.35
CA SER A 5 13.25 89.46 -27.94
C SER A 5 12.83 88.06 -28.44
N GLY A 6 11.69 87.45 -28.06
CA GLY A 6 10.55 87.85 -27.23
C GLY A 6 9.45 86.75 -27.25
N LYS A 7 8.69 86.64 -26.15
CA LYS A 7 7.32 86.05 -26.06
C LYS A 7 6.28 87.12 -26.53
N PRO A 8 4.94 86.89 -26.66
CA PRO A 8 4.08 85.75 -26.29
C PRO A 8 2.90 85.38 -27.27
N SER A 9 2.05 84.41 -26.87
CA SER A 9 0.56 84.39 -26.97
C SER A 9 -0.16 83.32 -27.83
N SER A 10 -1.15 82.68 -27.17
CA SER A 10 -2.38 81.94 -27.56
C SER A 10 -2.72 81.71 -29.05
N THR A 11 -3.33 80.61 -29.52
CA THR A 11 -4.65 80.03 -29.11
C THR A 11 -4.94 78.71 -29.90
N THR A 12 -5.70 77.80 -29.28
CA THR A 12 -6.71 76.84 -29.85
C THR A 12 -6.34 75.54 -30.62
N ALA A 13 -6.91 74.44 -30.08
CA ALA A 13 -7.45 73.23 -30.72
C ALA A 13 -6.52 72.19 -31.41
N MET A 14 -6.36 71.03 -30.77
CA MET A 14 -6.12 69.75 -31.44
C MET A 14 -7.25 68.76 -31.13
N THR A 15 -8.06 68.49 -32.14
CA THR A 15 -9.07 67.43 -32.23
C THR A 15 -8.42 66.11 -32.64
N LYS A 16 -8.69 65.04 -31.88
CA LYS A 16 -8.40 63.65 -32.24
C LYS A 16 -9.15 63.25 -33.52
N LYS A 17 -8.46 62.62 -34.48
CA LYS A 17 -9.09 61.91 -35.61
C LYS A 17 -8.62 60.45 -35.67
N GLN A 18 -9.60 59.56 -35.53
CA GLN A 18 -9.57 58.13 -35.83
C GLN A 18 -9.07 57.85 -37.25
N ALA A 19 -8.34 56.73 -37.40
CA ALA A 19 -8.08 56.10 -38.69
C ALA A 19 -8.43 54.60 -38.58
N ASP A 20 -9.48 54.22 -39.31
CA ASP A 20 -9.95 52.86 -39.56
C ASP A 20 -8.99 52.08 -40.48
N ARG A 21 -8.84 50.77 -40.23
CA ARG A 21 -8.53 49.71 -41.22
C ARG A 21 -9.08 48.35 -40.73
N PRO A 22 -9.39 47.41 -41.63
CA PRO A 22 -10.71 46.78 -41.71
C PRO A 22 -10.87 45.46 -40.93
N LYS A 23 -12.12 45.19 -40.54
CA LYS A 23 -12.59 43.89 -40.03
C LYS A 23 -12.57 42.85 -41.15
N GLN A 24 -11.72 41.82 -41.02
CA GLN A 24 -11.92 40.53 -41.65
C GLN A 24 -12.33 39.52 -40.57
N SER A 25 -13.54 38.99 -40.72
CA SER A 25 -14.08 37.87 -39.94
C SER A 25 -13.36 36.58 -40.34
N ALA A 26 -12.44 36.11 -39.50
CA ALA A 26 -11.94 34.75 -39.57
C ALA A 26 -12.66 33.92 -38.49
N ALA A 27 -13.71 33.21 -38.92
CA ALA A 27 -14.27 32.10 -38.17
C ALA A 27 -13.23 30.96 -38.14
N GLY A 28 -12.32 31.01 -37.17
CA GLY A 28 -11.37 29.94 -36.91
C GLY A 28 -12.00 28.88 -36.02
N CYS A 29 -12.20 27.67 -36.56
CA CYS A 29 -12.45 26.44 -35.81
C CYS A 29 -11.29 26.15 -34.85
N GLY A 30 -11.31 26.78 -33.67
CA GLY A 30 -10.44 26.48 -32.54
C GLY A 30 -11.12 25.54 -31.55
N GLY A 31 -11.37 24.29 -31.96
CA GLY A 31 -11.78 23.22 -31.05
C GLY A 31 -10.60 22.69 -30.25
N GLY A 32 -9.90 23.55 -29.53
CA GLY A 32 -8.80 23.20 -28.65
C GLY A 32 -9.30 23.01 -27.23
N GLY A 33 -9.73 21.79 -26.90
CA GLY A 33 -9.92 21.37 -25.51
C GLY A 33 -8.56 21.31 -24.81
N GLY A 34 -8.08 22.46 -24.35
CA GLY A 34 -6.92 22.55 -23.48
C GLY A 34 -7.26 21.91 -22.13
N GLY A 35 -6.80 20.68 -21.91
CA GLY A 35 -6.82 19.99 -20.62
C GLY A 35 -5.82 20.62 -19.65
N GLY A 36 -6.05 21.88 -19.27
CA GLY A 36 -5.40 22.43 -18.08
C GLY A 36 -5.99 21.78 -16.83
N SER A 37 -5.16 21.49 -15.83
CA SER A 37 -5.63 20.97 -14.54
C SER A 37 -6.74 21.87 -13.99
N HIS A 38 -7.88 21.26 -13.67
CA HIS A 38 -9.12 21.95 -13.29
C HIS A 38 -8.97 22.79 -12.00
N TRP A 39 -7.90 22.57 -11.23
CA TRP A 39 -7.49 23.39 -10.07
C TRP A 39 -6.98 24.78 -10.44
N SER A 40 -6.44 24.97 -11.65
CA SER A 40 -5.89 26.26 -12.09
C SER A 40 -6.97 27.25 -12.53
N THR A 41 -8.14 26.77 -12.99
CA THR A 41 -9.16 27.58 -13.68
C THR A 41 -10.37 27.99 -12.83
N ARG A 42 -10.51 27.52 -11.58
CA ARG A 42 -11.63 27.88 -10.68
C ARG A 42 -11.37 29.12 -9.82
N SER A 43 -12.41 29.90 -9.53
CA SER A 43 -12.35 31.09 -8.67
C SER A 43 -11.97 30.74 -7.22
N GLY A 44 -11.35 31.69 -6.51
CA GLY A 44 -10.92 31.56 -5.11
C GLY A 44 -11.93 30.88 -4.15
N PRO A 45 -13.22 31.28 -4.12
CA PRO A 45 -14.19 30.67 -3.19
C PRO A 45 -14.47 29.19 -3.48
N HIS A 46 -14.39 28.75 -4.74
CA HIS A 46 -14.57 27.32 -5.07
C HIS A 46 -13.38 26.46 -4.60
N LYS A 47 -12.16 27.01 -4.58
CA LYS A 47 -10.99 26.28 -4.06
C LYS A 47 -11.07 26.10 -2.54
N ILE A 48 -11.53 27.13 -1.83
CA ILE A 48 -11.75 27.09 -0.38
C ILE A 48 -12.82 26.06 -0.02
N GLY A 49 -13.93 26.02 -0.76
CA GLY A 49 -14.99 25.03 -0.54
C GLY A 49 -14.52 23.59 -0.74
N ILE A 50 -13.67 23.32 -1.75
CA ILE A 50 -13.10 21.99 -1.96
C ILE A 50 -12.12 21.63 -0.84
N LEU A 51 -11.28 22.56 -0.40
CA LEU A 51 -10.35 22.33 0.70
C LEU A 51 -11.08 21.99 2.01
N ALA A 52 -12.16 22.72 2.33
CA ALA A 52 -12.99 22.44 3.49
C ALA A 52 -13.65 21.04 3.40
N LEU A 53 -14.15 20.66 2.23
CA LEU A 53 -14.73 19.34 2.00
C LEU A 53 -13.70 18.22 2.16
N VAL A 54 -12.49 18.41 1.63
CA VAL A 54 -11.37 17.47 1.75
C VAL A 54 -11.00 17.25 3.22
N ILE A 55 -10.91 18.33 4.01
CA ILE A 55 -10.63 18.25 5.45
C ILE A 55 -11.75 17.49 6.17
N LEU A 56 -13.01 17.80 5.86
CA LEU A 56 -14.17 17.14 6.47
C LEU A 56 -14.18 15.63 6.19
N ILE A 57 -13.89 15.21 4.96
CA ILE A 57 -13.79 13.79 4.57
C ILE A 57 -12.67 13.10 5.36
N GLY A 58 -11.49 13.72 5.45
CA GLY A 58 -10.38 13.18 6.22
C GLY A 58 -10.71 13.03 7.71
N CYS A 59 -11.30 14.05 8.33
CA CYS A 59 -11.74 14.01 9.73
C CYS A 59 -12.80 12.94 9.96
N ALA A 60 -13.76 12.80 9.05
CA ALA A 60 -14.79 11.76 9.13
C ALA A 60 -14.20 10.36 9.08
N HIS A 61 -13.22 10.10 8.20
CA HIS A 61 -12.58 8.79 8.14
C HIS A 61 -11.71 8.50 9.36
N ARG A 62 -10.93 9.48 9.82
CA ARG A 62 -10.15 9.38 11.07
C ARG A 62 -11.04 8.99 12.25
N SER A 63 -12.12 9.74 12.45
CA SER A 63 -13.09 9.49 13.53
C SER A 63 -13.73 8.12 13.37
N HIS A 64 -14.15 7.75 12.16
CA HIS A 64 -14.77 6.45 11.92
C HIS A 64 -13.87 5.28 12.28
N VAL A 65 -12.61 5.28 11.82
CA VAL A 65 -11.67 4.20 12.09
C VAL A 65 -11.29 4.15 13.57
N SER A 66 -11.05 5.31 14.19
CA SER A 66 -10.74 5.37 15.63
C SER A 66 -11.89 4.82 16.47
N THR A 67 -13.14 5.15 16.14
CA THR A 67 -14.31 4.60 16.84
C THR A 67 -14.47 3.10 16.63
N LEU A 68 -14.21 2.58 15.41
CA LEU A 68 -14.28 1.13 15.18
C LEU A 68 -13.24 0.37 15.99
N TYR A 69 -12.02 0.89 16.06
CA TYR A 69 -10.96 0.27 16.87
C TYR A 69 -11.27 0.31 18.37
N GLU A 70 -11.78 1.45 18.85
CA GLU A 70 -12.15 1.60 20.26
C GLU A 70 -13.31 0.67 20.63
N ASN A 71 -14.33 0.56 19.78
CA ASN A 71 -15.46 -0.33 20.00
C ASN A 71 -15.05 -1.81 20.02
N ASP A 72 -14.11 -2.24 19.16
CA ASP A 72 -13.64 -3.64 19.10
C ASP A 72 -12.77 -4.05 20.28
N ARG A 73 -11.95 -3.14 20.81
CA ARG A 73 -10.87 -3.49 21.77
C ARG A 73 -11.00 -2.86 23.15
N HIS A 74 -11.79 -1.79 23.30
CA HIS A 74 -11.76 -0.92 24.48
C HIS A 74 -10.33 -0.41 24.77
N PHE A 75 -9.60 -0.04 23.72
CA PHE A 75 -8.15 0.17 23.75
C PHE A 75 -7.72 1.27 24.73
N SER A 76 -8.51 2.33 24.87
CA SER A 76 -8.24 3.42 25.82
C SER A 76 -8.27 2.96 27.29
N HIS A 77 -9.05 1.94 27.61
CA HIS A 77 -9.20 1.40 28.96
C HIS A 77 -8.22 0.25 29.29
N LEU A 78 -7.49 -0.26 28.29
CA LEU A 78 -6.48 -1.29 28.52
C LEU A 78 -5.26 -0.72 29.23
N SER A 79 -4.60 -1.54 30.05
CA SER A 79 -3.29 -1.23 30.60
C SER A 79 -2.19 -1.22 29.52
N THR A 80 -1.03 -0.63 29.83
CA THR A 80 0.11 -0.59 28.90
C THR A 80 0.50 -1.99 28.41
N LEU A 81 0.56 -2.98 29.31
CA LEU A 81 0.90 -4.36 28.95
C LEU A 81 -0.19 -5.00 28.07
N GLU A 82 -1.47 -4.80 28.39
CA GLU A 82 -2.58 -5.33 27.59
C GLU A 82 -2.62 -4.72 26.18
N ARG A 83 -2.31 -3.43 26.06
CA ARG A 83 -2.20 -2.77 24.75
C ARG A 83 -1.04 -3.34 23.93
N GLU A 84 0.10 -3.65 24.55
CA GLU A 84 1.21 -4.35 23.88
C GLU A 84 0.83 -5.77 23.44
N MET A 85 0.09 -6.49 24.28
CA MET A 85 -0.44 -7.82 23.93
C MET A 85 -1.42 -7.81 22.75
N CYS A 86 -2.12 -6.68 22.51
CA CYS A 86 -2.98 -6.53 21.34
C CYS A 86 -2.18 -6.51 20.02
N PHE A 87 -0.94 -6.05 20.04
CA PHE A 87 -0.07 -5.99 18.87
C PHE A 87 0.63 -7.35 18.66
N ARG A 88 -0.03 -8.19 17.86
CA ARG A 88 0.45 -9.54 17.51
C ARG A 88 1.22 -9.52 16.19
N THR A 89 2.10 -10.50 15.98
CA THR A 89 2.81 -10.70 14.70
C THR A 89 3.62 -9.46 14.28
N GLU A 90 3.54 -9.06 13.01
CA GLU A 90 4.21 -7.89 12.44
C GLU A 90 3.89 -6.59 13.20
N MET A 91 2.67 -6.45 13.75
CA MET A 91 2.26 -5.27 14.51
C MET A 91 3.16 -5.03 15.73
N GLY A 92 3.39 -6.10 16.50
CA GLY A 92 4.24 -6.05 17.69
C GLY A 92 5.70 -5.79 17.33
N LEU A 93 6.15 -6.41 16.23
CA LEU A 93 7.50 -6.22 15.71
C LEU A 93 7.76 -4.75 15.32
N TYR A 94 6.89 -4.14 14.51
CA TYR A 94 7.08 -2.74 14.10
C TYR A 94 6.98 -1.75 15.26
N TYR A 95 5.99 -1.94 16.13
CA TYR A 95 5.86 -1.08 17.31
C TYR A 95 7.06 -1.23 18.27
N SER A 96 7.70 -2.40 18.35
CA SER A 96 8.92 -2.61 19.16
C SER A 96 10.07 -1.70 18.74
N TYR A 97 10.23 -1.40 17.44
CA TYR A 97 11.25 -0.48 16.94
C TYR A 97 10.94 0.97 17.26
N PHE A 98 9.67 1.37 17.15
CA PHE A 98 9.24 2.68 17.63
C PHE A 98 9.51 2.83 19.14
N LYS A 99 9.16 1.81 19.93
CA LYS A 99 9.42 1.76 21.37
C LYS A 99 10.92 1.85 21.68
N ALA A 100 11.78 1.18 20.89
CA ALA A 100 13.23 1.28 21.03
C ALA A 100 13.77 2.70 20.73
N MET A 101 13.19 3.39 19.75
CA MET A 101 13.56 4.77 19.41
C MET A 101 13.21 5.76 20.50
N ILE A 102 12.03 5.65 21.12
CA ILE A 102 11.56 6.61 22.14
C ILE A 102 12.25 6.37 23.49
N GLU A 103 12.54 5.12 23.85
CA GLU A 103 13.14 4.80 25.16
C GLU A 103 14.66 4.91 25.20
N ALA A 104 15.33 4.99 24.05
CA ALA A 104 16.76 5.31 24.03
C ALA A 104 17.02 6.67 24.73
N PRO A 105 18.22 6.96 25.23
CA PRO A 105 18.54 8.29 25.76
C PRO A 105 18.56 9.36 24.65
N THR A 106 19.20 9.06 23.52
CA THR A 106 19.32 10.00 22.39
C THR A 106 18.77 9.39 21.10
N PHE A 107 18.30 10.26 20.19
CA PHE A 107 17.79 9.82 18.88
C PHE A 107 18.85 9.05 18.09
N LEU A 108 20.10 9.52 18.10
CA LEU A 108 21.20 8.88 17.38
C LEU A 108 21.53 7.50 17.97
N LEU A 109 21.50 7.34 19.30
CA LEU A 109 21.71 6.04 19.91
C LEU A 109 20.56 5.07 19.60
N GLY A 110 19.31 5.56 19.58
CA GLY A 110 18.17 4.78 19.10
C GLY A 110 18.37 4.31 17.66
N LEU A 111 18.80 5.20 16.78
CA LEU A 111 19.08 4.87 15.37
C LEU A 111 20.24 3.86 15.24
N GLN A 112 21.29 4.00 16.06
CA GLN A 112 22.40 3.07 16.10
C GLN A 112 21.97 1.67 16.57
N ASN A 113 21.07 1.58 17.55
CA ASN A 113 20.51 0.32 18.04
C ASN A 113 19.64 -0.39 16.98
N LEU A 114 19.03 0.37 16.05
CA LEU A 114 18.33 -0.20 14.90
C LEU A 114 19.30 -0.60 13.78
N TYR A 115 20.36 0.19 13.57
CA TYR A 115 21.39 -0.09 12.57
C TYR A 115 22.23 -1.33 12.90
N ALA A 116 22.55 -1.54 14.17
CA ALA A 116 23.29 -2.71 14.66
C ALA A 116 22.43 -3.48 15.68
N ASN A 117 21.33 -4.07 15.20
CA ASN A 117 20.38 -4.75 16.06
C ASN A 117 20.79 -6.20 16.30
N ASN A 118 21.02 -6.57 17.56
CA ASN A 118 21.39 -7.93 17.98
C ASN A 118 20.28 -8.69 18.71
N ILE A 119 19.07 -8.12 18.81
CA ILE A 119 17.95 -8.70 19.56
C ILE A 119 16.88 -9.34 18.67
N THR A 120 16.70 -8.89 17.43
CA THR A 120 15.63 -9.40 16.54
C THR A 120 15.98 -10.73 15.90
N GLU A 121 17.26 -10.96 15.57
CA GLU A 121 17.75 -12.19 14.93
C GLU A 121 18.96 -12.78 15.70
N PHE A 122 18.89 -12.81 17.04
CA PHE A 122 20.03 -13.20 17.89
C PHE A 122 20.51 -14.63 17.60
N PRO A 123 21.79 -14.90 17.29
CA PRO A 123 22.97 -14.12 17.69
C PRO A 123 23.48 -13.12 16.65
N ASP A 124 22.84 -13.04 15.49
CA ASP A 124 23.31 -12.22 14.40
C ASP A 124 22.99 -10.74 14.65
N THR A 125 23.86 -9.87 14.15
CA THR A 125 23.64 -8.42 14.21
C THR A 125 23.22 -7.94 12.83
N ILE A 126 22.00 -7.41 12.74
CA ILE A 126 21.40 -7.00 11.47
C ILE A 126 21.12 -5.50 11.42
N ASN A 127 21.19 -4.96 10.20
CA ASN A 127 20.68 -3.62 9.92
C ASN A 127 19.18 -3.69 9.61
N THR A 128 18.38 -3.40 10.64
CA THR A 128 16.92 -3.44 10.55
C THR A 128 16.36 -2.35 9.63
N LEU A 129 17.07 -1.23 9.46
CA LEU A 129 16.68 -0.16 8.54
C LEU A 129 16.82 -0.57 7.06
N LYS A 130 17.83 -1.40 6.74
CA LYS A 130 18.03 -1.97 5.39
C LYS A 130 16.91 -2.97 5.04
N ARG A 131 16.45 -3.77 6.00
CA ARG A 131 15.55 -4.92 5.76
C ARG A 131 14.06 -4.62 5.97
N PHE A 132 13.68 -3.92 7.05
CA PHE A 132 12.28 -3.93 7.53
C PHE A 132 11.46 -2.67 7.21
N ASN A 133 11.98 -1.77 6.36
CA ASN A 133 11.29 -0.54 5.94
C ASN A 133 10.84 0.33 7.15
N LEU A 134 11.72 0.53 8.14
CA LEU A 134 11.40 1.14 9.44
C LEU A 134 11.28 2.68 9.45
N TYR A 135 11.19 3.31 8.28
CA TYR A 135 11.15 4.77 8.18
C TYR A 135 9.94 5.41 8.89
N PRO A 136 8.72 4.82 8.85
CA PRO A 136 7.61 5.34 9.65
C PRO A 136 7.94 5.38 11.15
N GLU A 137 8.54 4.33 11.71
CA GLU A 137 8.86 4.27 13.14
C GLU A 137 9.97 5.23 13.53
N VAL A 138 11.02 5.36 12.70
CA VAL A 138 12.11 6.31 12.94
C VAL A 138 11.59 7.75 12.90
N PHE A 139 10.75 8.08 11.91
CA PHE A 139 10.15 9.40 11.76
C PHE A 139 9.19 9.73 12.91
N LEU A 140 8.26 8.82 13.23
CA LEU A 140 7.32 8.99 14.33
C LEU A 140 8.04 9.05 15.68
N GLY A 141 9.07 8.22 15.90
CA GLY A 141 9.87 8.24 17.13
C GLY A 141 10.61 9.56 17.32
N GLY A 142 11.12 10.14 16.23
CA GLY A 142 11.71 11.49 16.24
C GLY A 142 10.69 12.56 16.61
N ILE A 143 9.51 12.57 15.97
CA ILE A 143 8.43 13.52 16.29
C ILE A 143 7.98 13.37 17.74
N PHE A 144 7.77 12.14 18.21
CA PHE A 144 7.31 11.88 19.57
C PHE A 144 8.30 12.40 20.62
N ARG A 145 9.61 12.23 20.40
CA ARG A 145 10.63 12.78 21.30
C ARG A 145 10.58 14.30 21.38
N VAL A 146 10.50 14.97 20.23
CA VAL A 146 10.40 16.44 20.19
C VAL A 146 9.12 16.90 20.88
N PHE A 147 8.01 16.20 20.62
CA PHE A 147 6.73 16.45 21.25
C PHE A 147 6.78 16.27 22.78
N SER A 148 7.33 15.15 23.27
CA SER A 148 7.47 14.87 24.70
C SER A 148 8.35 15.92 25.39
N GLN A 149 9.51 16.24 24.80
CA GLN A 149 10.40 17.28 25.33
C GLN A 149 9.72 18.64 25.42
N TYR A 150 8.92 18.99 24.41
CA TYR A 150 8.15 20.23 24.41
C TYR A 150 7.03 20.22 25.46
N ALA A 151 6.29 19.10 25.58
CA ALA A 151 5.23 18.94 26.57
C ALA A 151 5.80 19.03 28.01
N ASP A 152 6.94 18.38 28.26
CA ASP A 152 7.63 18.43 29.54
C ASP A 152 8.16 19.84 29.85
N ALA A 153 8.74 20.53 28.86
CA ALA A 153 9.23 21.90 29.02
C ALA A 153 8.11 22.92 29.28
N THR A 154 6.92 22.70 28.72
CA THR A 154 5.75 23.57 28.89
C THR A 154 4.83 23.15 30.02
N GLN A 155 5.14 22.04 30.71
CA GLN A 155 4.27 21.41 31.72
C GLN A 155 2.84 21.16 31.20
N TRP A 156 2.73 20.83 29.91
CA TRP A 156 1.44 20.53 29.29
C TRP A 156 0.99 19.13 29.71
N ASN A 157 -0.17 19.04 30.38
CA ASN A 157 -0.77 17.76 30.74
C ASN A 157 -1.34 17.06 29.48
N VAL A 158 -0.53 16.19 28.89
CA VAL A 158 -0.81 15.48 27.62
C VAL A 158 -1.30 14.03 27.82
N LYS A 159 -1.38 13.56 29.07
CA LYS A 159 -1.89 12.21 29.41
C LYS A 159 -2.55 12.19 30.79
N GLN A 160 -3.66 11.48 30.91
CA GLN A 160 -4.38 11.25 32.15
C GLN A 160 -4.31 9.76 32.50
N CYS A 161 -3.84 9.44 33.71
CA CYS A 161 -3.68 8.07 34.16
C CYS A 161 -4.73 7.72 35.22
N TYR A 162 -5.34 6.56 35.07
CA TYR A 162 -6.38 6.02 35.92
C TYR A 162 -5.95 4.64 36.43
N LYS A 163 -6.38 4.26 37.63
CA LYS A 163 -6.23 2.88 38.13
C LYS A 163 -7.54 2.14 37.90
N ILE A 164 -7.49 1.06 37.14
CA ILE A 164 -8.65 0.25 36.78
C ILE A 164 -8.61 -1.04 37.61
N ASN A 165 -9.70 -1.30 38.33
CA ASN A 165 -9.88 -2.57 39.04
C ASN A 165 -10.39 -3.62 38.04
N ARG A 166 -9.64 -4.72 37.88
CA ARG A 166 -9.91 -5.77 36.88
C ARG A 166 -10.83 -6.90 37.38
N GLY A 167 -11.51 -6.70 38.51
CA GLY A 167 -12.38 -7.70 39.14
C GLY A 167 -11.71 -8.44 40.30
N GLU A 168 -12.36 -9.50 40.81
CA GLU A 168 -11.88 -10.25 41.98
C GLU A 168 -10.62 -11.07 41.66
N GLY A 169 -9.56 -10.89 42.46
CA GLY A 169 -8.33 -11.69 42.39
C GLY A 169 -7.22 -11.15 41.48
N LEU A 170 -7.45 -10.06 40.74
CA LEU A 170 -6.43 -9.42 39.88
C LEU A 170 -5.96 -8.09 40.47
N SER A 171 -4.66 -7.81 40.40
CA SER A 171 -4.11 -6.53 40.86
C SER A 171 -4.63 -5.37 40.01
N PRO A 172 -4.98 -4.21 40.61
CA PRO A 172 -5.35 -3.02 39.85
C PRO A 172 -4.21 -2.61 38.92
N VAL A 173 -4.54 -2.22 37.69
CA VAL A 173 -3.53 -1.82 36.71
C VAL A 173 -3.70 -0.35 36.35
N GLU A 174 -2.57 0.32 36.12
CA GLU A 174 -2.54 1.71 35.66
C GLU A 174 -2.77 1.74 34.14
N SER A 175 -3.75 2.55 33.71
CA SER A 175 -4.01 2.85 32.31
C SER A 175 -3.92 4.35 32.10
N CYS A 176 -3.06 4.77 31.18
CA CYS A 176 -2.90 6.17 30.79
C CYS A 176 -3.54 6.40 29.42
N ASP A 177 -4.38 7.42 29.31
CA ASP A 177 -4.98 7.86 28.05
C ASP A 177 -4.48 9.27 27.68
N GLY A 178 -4.40 9.55 26.39
CA GLY A 178 -3.93 10.82 25.83
C GLY A 178 -2.78 10.68 24.84
N ILE A 179 -2.56 11.75 24.07
CA ILE A 179 -1.54 11.80 23.00
C ILE A 179 -0.09 11.72 23.54
N GLY A 180 0.10 11.94 24.85
CA GLY A 180 1.37 11.70 25.53
C GLY A 180 1.69 10.22 25.78
N ASP A 181 0.73 9.32 25.65
CA ASP A 181 0.99 7.88 25.69
C ASP A 181 1.57 7.41 24.34
N PRO A 182 2.70 6.66 24.33
CA PRO A 182 3.35 6.27 23.09
C PRO A 182 2.50 5.40 22.15
N MET A 183 1.66 4.50 22.69
CA MET A 183 0.82 3.64 21.85
C MET A 183 -0.34 4.42 21.24
N ILE A 184 -0.95 5.30 22.02
CA ILE A 184 -2.02 6.18 21.53
C ILE A 184 -1.47 7.18 20.51
N PHE A 185 -0.27 7.72 20.72
CA PHE A 185 0.40 8.56 19.72
C PHE A 185 0.63 7.81 18.41
N TYR A 186 1.19 6.60 18.47
CA TYR A 186 1.48 5.79 17.29
C TYR A 186 0.21 5.43 16.52
N THR A 187 -0.83 4.95 17.21
CA THR A 187 -2.12 4.62 16.57
C THR A 187 -2.81 5.86 15.99
N ASN A 188 -2.74 7.01 16.66
CA ASN A 188 -3.24 8.28 16.10
C ASN A 188 -2.53 8.68 14.82
N ALA A 189 -1.21 8.45 14.71
CA ALA A 189 -0.49 8.68 13.47
C ALA A 189 -1.02 7.77 12.34
N VAL A 190 -1.30 6.50 12.63
CA VAL A 190 -1.94 5.58 11.66
C VAL A 190 -3.32 6.11 11.22
N TRP A 191 -4.14 6.61 12.14
CA TRP A 191 -5.45 7.19 11.80
C TRP A 191 -5.34 8.44 10.91
N MET A 192 -4.27 9.22 11.07
CA MET A 192 -3.97 10.35 10.17
C MET A 192 -3.60 9.87 8.76
N PHE A 193 -2.81 8.81 8.62
CA PHE A 193 -2.54 8.19 7.33
C PHE A 193 -3.82 7.64 6.69
N ALA A 194 -4.70 7.02 7.46
CA ALA A 194 -6.01 6.61 6.99
C ALA A 194 -6.84 7.80 6.48
N ALA A 195 -6.81 8.95 7.15
CA ALA A 195 -7.48 10.17 6.68
C ALA A 195 -6.93 10.63 5.32
N PHE A 196 -5.61 10.64 5.14
CA PHE A 196 -4.98 10.98 3.88
C PHE A 196 -5.38 10.02 2.74
N ASN A 197 -5.59 8.74 3.04
CA ASN A 197 -6.06 7.78 2.03
C ASN A 197 -7.37 8.24 1.36
N THR A 198 -8.39 8.52 2.17
CA THR A 198 -9.71 8.96 1.67
C THR A 198 -9.65 10.30 0.96
N ILE A 199 -8.75 11.20 1.41
CA ILE A 199 -8.50 12.47 0.73
C ILE A 199 -7.94 12.21 -0.68
N PHE A 200 -6.91 11.38 -0.82
CA PHE A 200 -6.33 11.09 -2.12
C PHE A 200 -7.30 10.33 -3.03
N LEU A 201 -8.11 9.40 -2.51
CA LEU A 201 -9.17 8.73 -3.29
C LEU A 201 -10.19 9.72 -3.87
N PHE A 202 -10.61 10.70 -3.05
CA PHE A 202 -11.49 11.78 -3.48
C PHE A 202 -10.83 12.63 -4.58
N LEU A 203 -9.56 12.99 -4.41
CA LEU A 203 -8.83 13.82 -5.37
C LEU A 203 -8.60 13.11 -6.70
N VAL A 204 -8.16 11.84 -6.68
CA VAL A 204 -7.96 11.01 -7.89
C VAL A 204 -9.23 10.98 -8.73
N THR A 205 -10.36 10.68 -8.10
CA THR A 205 -11.61 10.51 -8.84
C THR A 205 -12.22 11.83 -9.28
N THR A 206 -12.00 12.90 -8.50
CA THR A 206 -12.37 14.26 -8.91
C THR A 206 -11.60 14.68 -10.15
N GLU A 207 -10.31 14.35 -10.23
CA GLU A 207 -9.51 14.56 -11.44
C GLU A 207 -10.08 13.74 -12.60
N ILE A 208 -10.19 12.41 -12.48
CA ILE A 208 -10.63 11.54 -13.58
C ILE A 208 -12.02 11.91 -14.09
N SER A 209 -13.00 12.06 -13.20
CA SER A 209 -14.39 12.34 -13.58
C SER A 209 -14.62 13.81 -13.99
N ASN A 210 -13.69 14.72 -13.69
CA ASN A 210 -13.83 16.18 -13.78
C ASN A 210 -15.01 16.74 -12.96
N THR A 211 -15.45 16.03 -11.92
CA THR A 211 -16.56 16.44 -11.05
C THR A 211 -16.29 16.14 -9.58
N ILE A 212 -16.78 17.00 -8.68
CA ILE A 212 -16.74 16.75 -7.24
C ILE A 212 -17.64 15.57 -6.86
N VAL A 213 -18.75 15.39 -7.58
CA VAL A 213 -19.73 14.31 -7.33
C VAL A 213 -19.07 12.94 -7.51
N GLY A 214 -18.20 12.76 -8.52
CA GLY A 214 -17.45 11.51 -8.69
C GLY A 214 -16.53 11.19 -7.51
N GLY A 215 -15.87 12.21 -6.96
CA GLY A 215 -15.10 12.09 -5.72
C GLY A 215 -15.97 11.69 -4.53
N LEU A 216 -17.13 12.31 -4.36
CA LEU A 216 -18.07 11.97 -3.27
C LEU A 216 -18.61 10.53 -3.38
N ILE A 217 -18.98 10.09 -4.59
CA ILE A 217 -19.41 8.69 -4.82
C ILE A 217 -18.31 7.73 -4.40
N THR A 218 -17.05 8.01 -4.77
CA THR A 218 -15.90 7.17 -4.40
C THR A 218 -15.75 7.04 -2.89
N VAL A 219 -15.86 8.16 -2.17
CA VAL A 219 -15.75 8.18 -0.71
C VAL A 219 -16.91 7.38 -0.08
N VAL A 220 -18.14 7.61 -0.53
CA VAL A 220 -19.32 6.87 -0.05
C VAL A 220 -19.18 5.36 -0.30
N CYS A 221 -18.75 4.97 -1.51
CA CYS A 221 -18.48 3.56 -1.86
C CYS A 221 -17.41 2.93 -0.95
N TYR A 222 -16.35 3.69 -0.65
CA TYR A 222 -15.27 3.26 0.22
C TYR A 222 -15.74 3.06 1.66
N PHE A 223 -16.56 3.96 2.22
CA PHE A 223 -17.15 3.79 3.55
C PHE A 223 -18.09 2.57 3.61
N TYR A 224 -18.96 2.37 2.61
CA TYR A 224 -19.89 1.24 2.59
C TYR A 224 -19.20 -0.13 2.50
N ASN A 225 -18.00 -0.18 1.94
CA ASN A 225 -17.21 -1.39 1.78
C ASN A 225 -15.89 -1.34 2.58
N HIS A 226 -15.85 -0.59 3.70
CA HIS A 226 -14.62 -0.30 4.45
C HIS A 226 -13.87 -1.57 4.87
N SER A 227 -14.58 -2.59 5.36
CA SER A 227 -14.01 -3.89 5.76
C SER A 227 -13.33 -4.68 4.63
N GLU A 228 -13.74 -4.45 3.38
CA GLU A 228 -13.14 -5.08 2.20
C GLU A 228 -12.07 -4.20 1.55
N ALA A 229 -12.05 -2.90 1.88
CA ALA A 229 -11.14 -1.90 1.33
C ALA A 229 -9.89 -1.68 2.18
N THR A 230 -9.99 -1.85 3.50
CA THR A 230 -8.86 -1.72 4.42
C THR A 230 -9.06 -2.58 5.66
N ARG A 231 -7.94 -2.95 6.30
CA ARG A 231 -7.91 -3.65 7.59
C ARG A 231 -7.32 -2.81 8.71
N VAL A 232 -7.11 -1.51 8.46
CA VAL A 232 -6.44 -0.58 9.38
C VAL A 232 -7.09 -0.54 10.77
N MET A 233 -8.40 -0.80 10.86
CA MET A 233 -9.13 -0.85 12.12
C MET A 233 -8.88 -2.12 12.95
N TRP A 234 -8.37 -3.21 12.38
CA TRP A 234 -8.04 -4.42 13.15
C TRP A 234 -6.54 -4.55 13.38
N THR A 235 -5.75 -4.08 12.41
CA THR A 235 -4.30 -4.21 12.42
C THR A 235 -3.64 -2.87 12.05
N PRO A 236 -3.66 -1.87 12.96
CA PRO A 236 -3.22 -0.51 12.64
C PRO A 236 -1.74 -0.41 12.23
N PRO A 237 -0.76 -0.94 13.00
CA PRO A 237 0.67 -0.71 12.77
C PRO A 237 1.28 -1.62 11.68
N LEU A 238 0.52 -1.96 10.63
CA LEU A 238 1.04 -2.67 9.47
C LEU A 238 1.61 -1.70 8.42
N ARG A 239 2.57 -2.16 7.62
CA ARG A 239 3.16 -1.36 6.52
C ARG A 239 2.13 -0.88 5.51
N GLU A 240 1.17 -1.74 5.17
CA GLU A 240 0.07 -1.42 4.26
C GLU A 240 -0.74 -0.19 4.73
N SER A 241 -0.93 0.00 6.04
CA SER A 241 -1.65 1.15 6.60
C SER A 241 -0.96 2.49 6.31
N PHE A 242 0.37 2.52 6.33
CA PHE A 242 1.17 3.71 6.01
C PHE A 242 1.40 3.89 4.50
N ALA A 243 1.55 2.78 3.78
CA ALA A 243 1.94 2.79 2.38
C ALA A 243 0.77 3.07 1.44
N PHE A 244 -0.43 2.62 1.78
CA PHE A 244 -1.60 2.73 0.91
C PHE A 244 -1.97 4.19 0.55
N PRO A 245 -1.99 5.16 1.48
CA PRO A 245 -2.16 6.57 1.13
C PRO A 245 -1.11 7.08 0.13
N VAL A 246 0.15 6.64 0.28
CA VAL A 246 1.24 7.00 -0.64
C VAL A 246 1.03 6.34 -2.00
N CYS A 247 0.52 5.11 -2.05
CA CYS A 247 0.12 4.44 -3.29
C CYS A 247 -0.96 5.23 -4.04
N VAL A 248 -2.00 5.71 -3.35
CA VAL A 248 -3.08 6.49 -3.98
C VAL A 248 -2.58 7.89 -4.36
N ALA A 249 -1.70 8.51 -3.56
CA ALA A 249 -1.04 9.76 -3.94
C ALA A 249 -0.16 9.57 -5.19
N GLN A 250 0.54 8.45 -5.30
CA GLN A 250 1.32 8.11 -6.47
C GLN A 250 0.39 7.94 -7.70
N LEU A 251 -0.74 7.23 -7.53
CA LEU A 251 -1.76 7.04 -8.57
C LEU A 251 -2.33 8.39 -9.07
N LEU A 252 -2.60 9.33 -8.15
CA LEU A 252 -3.03 10.69 -8.45
C LEU A 252 -2.03 11.40 -9.36
N MET A 253 -0.75 11.32 -9.01
CA MET A 253 0.29 12.07 -9.70
C MET A 253 0.54 11.54 -11.11
N VAL A 254 0.51 10.23 -11.29
CA VAL A 254 0.54 9.63 -12.63
C VAL A 254 -0.71 10.02 -13.42
N THR A 255 -1.89 9.98 -12.80
CA THR A 255 -3.15 10.39 -13.45
C THR A 255 -3.12 11.85 -13.90
N MET A 256 -2.53 12.75 -13.10
CA MET A 256 -2.34 14.16 -13.46
C MET A 256 -1.35 14.33 -14.61
N THR A 257 -0.21 13.64 -14.58
CA THR A 257 0.80 13.69 -15.65
C THR A 257 0.28 13.13 -16.97
N LEU A 258 -0.58 12.10 -16.95
CA LEU A 258 -1.18 11.53 -18.17
C LEU A 258 -2.05 12.53 -18.96
N ARG A 259 -2.51 13.62 -18.32
CA ARG A 259 -3.26 14.70 -18.99
C ARG A 259 -2.35 15.72 -19.65
N ASP A 260 -1.10 15.83 -19.21
CA ASP A 260 -0.13 16.74 -19.78
C ASP A 260 0.53 16.13 -21.03
N ARG A 261 0.63 16.92 -22.10
CA ARG A 261 1.22 16.49 -23.38
C ARG A 261 2.71 16.80 -23.50
N HIS A 262 3.29 17.45 -22.50
CA HIS A 262 4.67 17.93 -22.50
C HIS A 262 5.48 17.29 -21.38
N PHE A 263 6.80 17.24 -21.58
CA PHE A 263 7.71 16.84 -20.52
C PHE A 263 7.66 17.87 -19.39
N ASN A 264 7.42 17.41 -18.16
CA ASN A 264 7.31 18.28 -16.99
C ASN A 264 8.23 17.79 -15.87
N ALA A 265 9.36 18.47 -15.68
CA ALA A 265 10.36 18.12 -14.65
C ALA A 265 9.81 18.24 -13.22
N PHE A 266 8.87 19.15 -12.98
CA PHE A 266 8.24 19.31 -11.66
C PHE A 266 7.40 18.08 -11.29
N GLN A 267 6.60 17.59 -12.24
CA GLN A 267 5.83 16.36 -12.06
C GLN A 267 6.72 15.12 -11.94
N MET A 268 7.81 15.06 -12.71
CA MET A 268 8.81 14.01 -12.58
C MET A 268 9.37 13.95 -11.15
N GLY A 269 9.72 15.10 -10.58
CA GLY A 269 10.24 15.19 -9.21
C GLY A 269 9.23 14.70 -8.17
N TRP A 270 7.95 15.05 -8.32
CA TRP A 270 6.93 14.58 -7.39
C TRP A 270 6.62 13.08 -7.55
N ILE A 271 6.60 12.54 -8.78
CA ILE A 271 6.52 11.09 -9.01
C ILE A 271 7.71 10.38 -8.36
N ALA A 272 8.92 10.93 -8.48
CA ALA A 272 10.12 10.37 -7.85
C ALA A 272 10.00 10.35 -6.33
N MET A 273 9.57 11.45 -5.70
CA MET A 273 9.38 11.51 -4.25
C MET A 273 8.30 10.53 -3.76
N CYS A 274 7.14 10.47 -4.40
CA CYS A 274 6.09 9.51 -4.04
C CYS A 274 6.52 8.06 -4.24
N SER A 275 7.22 7.75 -5.35
CA SER A 275 7.72 6.40 -5.61
C SER A 275 8.80 5.98 -4.62
N CYS A 276 9.68 6.91 -4.24
CA CYS A 276 10.67 6.71 -3.18
C CYS A 276 10.01 6.45 -1.83
N ALA A 277 9.11 7.33 -1.40
CA ALA A 277 8.37 7.18 -0.14
C ALA A 277 7.58 5.86 -0.08
N PHE A 278 6.93 5.48 -1.19
CA PHE A 278 6.17 4.24 -1.25
C PHE A 278 7.06 3.00 -1.07
N THR A 279 8.21 2.99 -1.76
CA THR A 279 9.19 1.89 -1.70
C THR A 279 9.85 1.78 -0.32
N VAL A 280 10.15 2.91 0.32
CA VAL A 280 10.82 2.98 1.62
C VAL A 280 9.91 2.63 2.79
N ILE A 281 8.60 2.83 2.65
CA ILE A 281 7.60 2.48 3.67
C ILE A 281 7.16 1.02 3.53
N TRP A 282 7.18 0.45 2.32
CA TRP A 282 6.65 -0.89 2.09
C TRP A 282 7.38 -1.69 1.03
N GLN A 283 7.88 -2.84 1.46
CA GLN A 283 8.61 -3.80 0.61
C GLN A 283 7.87 -4.26 -0.65
N PHE A 284 6.53 -4.37 -0.60
CA PHE A 284 5.73 -4.86 -1.74
C PHE A 284 5.32 -3.76 -2.72
N ALA A 285 5.69 -2.50 -2.45
CA ALA A 285 5.44 -1.36 -3.34
C ALA A 285 5.95 -1.61 -4.77
N GLN A 286 7.06 -2.34 -4.90
CA GLN A 286 7.66 -2.69 -6.19
C GLN A 286 6.69 -3.40 -7.15
N PHE A 287 5.79 -4.25 -6.65
CA PHE A 287 4.81 -4.97 -7.48
C PHE A 287 3.69 -4.05 -7.98
N SER A 288 3.22 -3.14 -7.12
CA SER A 288 2.23 -2.14 -7.50
C SER A 288 2.82 -1.15 -8.53
N LEU A 289 4.05 -0.67 -8.32
CA LEU A 289 4.74 0.21 -9.28
C LEU A 289 5.04 -0.50 -10.61
N LEU A 290 5.33 -1.81 -10.58
CA LEU A 290 5.52 -2.62 -11.79
C LEU A 290 4.23 -2.72 -12.61
N THR A 291 3.09 -3.02 -11.97
CA THR A 291 1.80 -3.07 -12.71
C THR A 291 1.44 -1.71 -13.30
N GLN A 292 1.73 -0.62 -12.58
CA GLN A 292 1.58 0.73 -13.12
C GLN A 292 2.48 0.99 -14.32
N LEU A 293 3.76 0.61 -14.27
CA LEU A 293 4.67 0.73 -15.41
C LEU A 293 4.14 -0.03 -16.62
N CYS A 294 3.66 -1.26 -16.43
CA CYS A 294 3.03 -2.06 -17.48
C CYS A 294 1.78 -1.38 -18.06
N CYS A 295 0.91 -0.80 -17.22
CA CYS A 295 -0.28 -0.09 -17.67
C CYS A 295 0.07 1.17 -18.48
N VAL A 296 1.00 1.99 -18.01
CA VAL A 296 1.45 3.19 -18.72
C VAL A 296 2.14 2.82 -20.04
N TYR A 297 2.96 1.76 -20.04
CA TYR A 297 3.58 1.24 -21.26
C TYR A 297 2.55 0.75 -22.27
N ALA A 298 1.51 0.02 -21.84
CA ALA A 298 0.44 -0.43 -22.71
C ALA A 298 -0.28 0.74 -23.41
N ILE A 299 -0.55 1.82 -22.66
CA ILE A 299 -1.19 3.04 -23.20
C ILE A 299 -0.26 3.79 -24.16
N TYR A 300 1.05 3.76 -23.91
CA TYR A 300 2.06 4.29 -24.84
C TYR A 300 2.06 3.52 -26.17
N VAL A 301 2.07 2.18 -26.11
CA VAL A 301 2.07 1.30 -27.28
C VAL A 301 0.78 1.47 -28.12
N LEU A 302 -0.36 1.67 -27.45
CA LEU A 302 -1.65 1.98 -28.09
C LEU A 302 -1.69 3.38 -28.73
N GLY A 303 -0.67 4.22 -28.51
CA GLY A 303 -0.59 5.57 -29.07
C GLY A 303 -1.53 6.59 -28.41
N ILE A 304 -2.06 6.27 -27.22
CA ILE A 304 -2.95 7.16 -26.46
C ILE A 304 -2.15 8.28 -25.78
N ILE A 305 -0.90 8.00 -25.35
CA ILE A 305 0.03 8.98 -24.77
C ILE A 305 1.26 9.22 -25.66
N GLY A 306 1.83 10.42 -25.56
CA GLY A 306 3.08 10.77 -26.24
C GLY A 306 4.33 10.30 -25.48
N LYS A 307 5.43 10.14 -26.22
CA LYS A 307 6.77 9.85 -25.66
C LYS A 307 7.21 10.80 -24.52
N PRO A 308 7.01 12.13 -24.59
CA PRO A 308 7.42 13.03 -23.52
C PRO A 308 6.74 12.73 -22.18
N THR A 309 5.42 12.49 -22.20
CA THR A 309 4.62 12.14 -21.01
C THR A 309 5.07 10.81 -20.43
N PHE A 310 5.30 9.80 -21.29
CA PHE A 310 5.80 8.51 -20.86
C PHE A 310 7.19 8.61 -20.22
N GLN A 311 8.11 9.39 -20.81
CA GLN A 311 9.44 9.64 -20.27
C GLN A 311 9.41 10.34 -18.91
N THR A 312 8.50 11.30 -18.69
CA THR A 312 8.33 11.96 -17.38
C THR A 312 8.00 10.94 -16.28
N ILE A 313 7.07 10.01 -16.53
CA ILE A 313 6.68 8.98 -15.55
C ILE A 313 7.83 7.98 -15.36
N LEU A 314 8.41 7.48 -16.46
CA LEU A 314 9.46 6.48 -16.44
C LEU A 314 10.73 6.97 -15.74
N CYS A 315 11.20 8.18 -16.06
CA CYS A 315 12.34 8.79 -15.37
C CYS A 315 12.02 9.08 -13.90
N GLY A 316 10.79 9.55 -13.59
CA GLY A 316 10.36 9.79 -12.22
C GLY A 316 10.41 8.54 -11.36
N GLN A 317 9.83 7.42 -11.83
CA GLN A 317 9.89 6.14 -11.11
C GLN A 317 11.34 5.63 -10.98
N SER A 318 12.17 5.79 -12.02
CA SER A 318 13.57 5.36 -12.00
C SER A 318 14.41 6.14 -10.97
N VAL A 319 14.27 7.47 -10.94
CA VAL A 319 14.94 8.32 -9.94
C VAL A 319 14.42 7.98 -8.54
N GLY A 320 13.11 7.78 -8.38
CA GLY A 320 12.51 7.38 -7.11
C GLY A 320 13.06 6.05 -6.58
N LEU A 321 13.24 5.05 -7.45
CA LEU A 321 13.85 3.77 -7.10
C LEU A 321 15.30 3.95 -6.65
N LEU A 322 16.10 4.71 -7.39
CA LEU A 322 17.51 4.97 -7.02
C LEU A 322 17.61 5.69 -5.67
N MET A 323 16.76 6.70 -5.43
CA MET A 323 16.68 7.38 -4.14
C MET A 323 16.31 6.42 -3.01
N ALA A 324 15.32 5.54 -3.21
CA ALA A 324 14.92 4.54 -2.23
C ALA A 324 16.06 3.54 -1.94
N SER A 325 16.76 3.08 -2.97
CA SER A 325 17.93 2.21 -2.82
C SER A 325 19.05 2.89 -2.05
N SER A 326 19.31 4.18 -2.28
CA SER A 326 20.30 4.95 -1.50
C SER A 326 19.89 5.11 -0.04
N LEU A 327 18.61 5.40 0.23
CA LEU A 327 18.09 5.52 1.60
C LEU A 327 18.22 4.19 2.34
N MET A 328 17.84 3.07 1.72
CA MET A 328 17.91 1.74 2.33
C MET A 328 19.30 1.09 2.28
N PHE A 329 20.37 1.89 2.31
CA PHE A 329 21.76 1.42 2.38
C PHE A 329 22.14 0.43 1.27
N GLY A 330 21.67 0.67 0.05
CA GLY A 330 21.95 -0.20 -1.09
C GLY A 330 21.32 -1.58 -0.94
N ASN A 331 20.05 -1.65 -0.52
CA ASN A 331 19.34 -2.92 -0.43
C ASN A 331 19.37 -3.66 -1.78
N GLU A 332 20.05 -4.81 -1.80
CA GLU A 332 20.34 -5.56 -3.01
C GLU A 332 19.10 -6.27 -3.58
N MET A 333 18.15 -6.67 -2.71
CA MET A 333 16.85 -7.20 -3.14
C MET A 333 16.08 -6.17 -3.96
N LEU A 334 16.12 -4.90 -3.56
CA LEU A 334 15.45 -3.83 -4.30
C LEU A 334 16.13 -3.57 -5.65
N LEU A 335 17.46 -3.54 -5.70
CA LEU A 335 18.21 -3.27 -6.93
C LEU A 335 18.07 -4.39 -7.96
N THR A 336 17.96 -5.63 -7.51
CA THR A 336 17.75 -6.79 -8.38
C THR A 336 16.27 -7.05 -8.67
N SER A 337 15.34 -6.28 -8.12
CA SER A 337 13.90 -6.48 -8.28
C SER A 337 13.40 -6.54 -9.73
N TRP A 338 12.20 -7.10 -9.91
CA TRP A 338 11.45 -7.05 -11.18
C TRP A 338 11.17 -5.62 -11.63
N LEU A 339 10.88 -4.70 -10.70
CA LEU A 339 10.68 -3.29 -11.02
C LEU A 339 11.95 -2.65 -11.59
N SER A 340 13.10 -2.85 -10.94
CA SER A 340 14.40 -2.34 -11.41
C SER A 340 14.69 -2.83 -12.84
N SER A 341 14.51 -4.14 -13.05
CA SER A 341 14.73 -4.79 -14.35
C SER A 341 13.78 -4.26 -15.43
N ALA A 342 12.51 -4.05 -15.08
CA ALA A 342 11.49 -3.53 -15.99
C ALA A 342 11.71 -2.06 -16.33
N LEU A 343 12.16 -1.23 -15.38
CA LEU A 343 12.48 0.18 -15.61
C LEU A 343 13.69 0.32 -16.54
N ILE A 344 14.77 -0.44 -16.32
CA ILE A 344 15.95 -0.46 -17.21
C ILE A 344 15.52 -0.90 -18.62
N SER A 345 14.71 -1.94 -18.71
CA SER A 345 14.20 -2.45 -20.00
C SER A 345 13.33 -1.41 -20.71
N ALA A 346 12.40 -0.78 -20.01
CA ALA A 346 11.54 0.26 -20.57
C ALA A 346 12.35 1.49 -21.02
N LEU A 347 13.37 1.90 -20.26
CA LEU A 347 14.29 2.99 -20.64
C LEU A 347 15.04 2.66 -21.93
N ALA A 348 15.57 1.43 -22.04
CA ALA A 348 16.25 0.97 -23.24
C ALA A 348 15.31 0.96 -24.46
N LEU A 349 14.06 0.53 -24.30
CA LEU A 349 13.07 0.50 -25.38
C LEU A 349 12.64 1.90 -25.83
N VAL A 350 12.53 2.85 -24.91
CA VAL A 350 12.19 4.26 -25.21
C VAL A 350 13.34 5.00 -25.86
N ALA A 351 14.59 4.58 -25.60
CA ALA A 351 15.78 5.17 -26.23
C ALA A 351 15.81 4.91 -27.75
N ILE A 352 15.18 3.82 -28.23
CA ILE A 352 15.08 3.53 -29.66
C ILE A 352 14.25 4.63 -30.37
N PRO A 353 14.75 5.21 -31.48
CA PRO A 353 14.03 6.25 -32.22
C PRO A 353 12.65 5.77 -32.73
N GLU A 354 11.64 6.64 -32.67
CA GLU A 354 10.27 6.31 -33.15
C GLU A 354 10.24 5.95 -34.63
N SER A 355 11.20 6.46 -35.43
CA SER A 355 11.35 6.14 -36.85
C SER A 355 11.57 4.66 -37.14
N ASN A 356 12.11 3.89 -36.19
CA ASN A 356 12.26 2.44 -36.35
C ASN A 356 10.93 1.71 -36.12
N TRP A 357 10.11 2.22 -35.21
CA TRP A 357 8.80 1.66 -34.87
C TRP A 357 7.73 2.01 -35.91
N ASP A 358 7.83 3.18 -36.53
CA ASP A 358 6.89 3.64 -37.56
C ASP A 358 6.99 2.87 -38.88
N LYS A 359 8.05 2.07 -39.07
CA LYS A 359 8.18 1.14 -40.22
C LYS A 359 7.25 -0.07 -40.11
N LEU A 360 6.79 -0.40 -38.89
CA LEU A 360 5.93 -1.55 -38.65
C LEU A 360 4.45 -1.12 -38.69
N PRO A 361 3.57 -1.89 -39.34
CA PRO A 361 2.14 -1.63 -39.27
C PRO A 361 1.66 -1.77 -37.82
N THR A 362 0.68 -0.95 -37.42
CA THR A 362 0.18 -0.88 -36.04
C THR A 362 -0.24 -2.24 -35.48
N LEU A 363 -0.83 -3.11 -36.31
CA LEU A 363 -1.24 -4.47 -35.94
C LEU A 363 -0.07 -5.38 -35.54
N VAL A 364 1.13 -5.16 -36.09
CA VAL A 364 2.35 -5.92 -35.75
C VAL A 364 3.13 -5.21 -34.64
N ARG A 365 3.13 -3.88 -34.62
CA ARG A 365 3.83 -3.08 -33.62
C ARG A 365 3.36 -3.40 -32.19
N ILE A 366 2.04 -3.46 -31.96
CA ILE A 366 1.47 -3.71 -30.63
C ILE A 366 1.93 -5.04 -30.03
N PRO A 367 1.76 -6.22 -30.68
CA PRO A 367 2.21 -7.49 -30.11
C PRO A 367 3.73 -7.58 -29.97
N VAL A 368 4.49 -6.97 -30.89
CA VAL A 368 5.96 -6.91 -30.77
C VAL A 368 6.39 -6.16 -29.52
N HIS A 369 5.86 -4.95 -29.28
CA HIS A 369 6.15 -4.21 -28.05
C HIS A 369 5.67 -4.96 -26.79
N GLY A 370 4.49 -5.58 -26.87
CA GLY A 370 3.91 -6.37 -25.78
C GLY A 370 4.77 -7.55 -25.37
N LEU A 371 5.44 -8.21 -26.31
CA LEU A 371 6.37 -9.32 -26.04
C LEU A 371 7.77 -8.83 -25.64
N LEU A 372 8.22 -7.71 -26.22
CA LEU A 372 9.58 -7.23 -26.04
C LEU A 372 9.87 -6.73 -24.64
N LEU A 373 8.93 -6.04 -23.98
CA LEU A 373 9.13 -5.56 -22.61
C LEU A 373 9.32 -6.73 -21.60
N PRO A 374 8.46 -7.75 -21.54
CA PRO A 374 8.67 -8.92 -20.67
C PRO A 374 9.98 -9.66 -20.97
N VAL A 375 10.30 -9.90 -22.24
CA VAL A 375 11.53 -10.61 -22.64
C VAL A 375 12.77 -9.81 -22.21
N ALA A 376 12.81 -8.50 -22.49
CA ALA A 376 13.90 -7.64 -22.05
C ALA A 376 14.01 -7.61 -20.51
N THR A 377 12.88 -7.52 -19.82
CA THR A 377 12.83 -7.54 -18.34
C THR A 377 13.42 -8.83 -17.78
N PHE A 378 13.09 -9.98 -18.36
CA PHE A 378 13.62 -11.27 -17.95
C PHE A 378 15.14 -11.38 -18.19
N LEU A 379 15.63 -10.91 -19.34
CA LEU A 379 17.06 -10.90 -19.66
C LEU A 379 17.85 -9.97 -18.72
N VAL A 380 17.34 -8.77 -18.44
CA VAL A 380 17.95 -7.85 -17.48
C VAL A 380 17.93 -8.43 -16.07
N LYS A 381 16.79 -9.01 -15.66
CA LYS A 381 16.65 -9.66 -14.34
C LYS A 381 17.67 -10.77 -14.15
N THR A 382 17.75 -11.72 -15.08
CA THR A 382 18.72 -12.82 -15.02
C THR A 382 20.17 -12.31 -15.02
N SER A 383 20.46 -11.22 -15.73
CA SER A 383 21.78 -10.59 -15.74
C SER A 383 22.13 -9.93 -14.41
N LEU A 384 21.20 -9.16 -13.82
CA LEU A 384 21.37 -8.52 -12.51
C LEU A 384 21.50 -9.55 -11.39
N THR A 385 20.66 -10.57 -11.39
CA THR A 385 20.73 -11.68 -10.41
C THR A 385 22.08 -12.41 -10.47
N LYS A 386 22.62 -12.66 -11.67
CA LYS A 386 23.96 -13.23 -11.82
C LYS A 386 25.08 -12.29 -11.37
N LEU A 387 24.93 -10.99 -11.63
CA LEU A 387 25.93 -9.97 -11.25
C LEU A 387 26.05 -9.82 -9.74
N PHE A 388 24.93 -9.83 -9.02
CA PHE A 388 24.89 -9.65 -7.57
C PHE A 388 24.88 -10.97 -6.77
N GLN A 389 24.82 -12.13 -7.43
CA GLN A 389 24.80 -13.47 -6.80
C GLN A 389 23.67 -13.69 -5.77
N ILE A 390 22.48 -13.17 -6.03
CA ILE A 390 21.35 -13.22 -5.09
C ILE A 390 20.30 -14.24 -5.53
N GLN A 391 19.76 -15.05 -4.60
CA GLN A 391 18.71 -16.06 -4.89
C GLN A 391 17.36 -15.75 -4.21
N ASP A 392 17.13 -14.51 -3.76
CA ASP A 392 16.03 -14.19 -2.84
C ASP A 392 14.62 -14.34 -3.43
N ASP A 393 14.45 -14.12 -4.74
CA ASP A 393 13.13 -14.12 -5.40
C ASP A 393 12.55 -15.51 -5.73
N ALA A 394 13.31 -16.59 -5.54
CA ALA A 394 12.86 -17.95 -5.85
C ALA A 394 11.55 -18.30 -5.09
N HIS A 395 11.45 -17.85 -3.84
CA HIS A 395 10.32 -18.16 -2.96
C HIS A 395 8.96 -17.64 -3.43
N ILE A 396 8.89 -16.43 -4.01
CA ILE A 396 7.61 -15.90 -4.52
C ILE A 396 7.15 -16.75 -5.71
N PHE A 397 8.09 -17.18 -6.55
CA PHE A 397 7.78 -18.07 -7.65
C PHE A 397 7.38 -19.46 -7.16
N ASP A 398 8.02 -19.99 -6.12
CA ASP A 398 7.65 -21.27 -5.52
C ASP A 398 6.26 -21.22 -4.85
N ILE A 399 5.89 -20.09 -4.23
CA ILE A 399 4.51 -19.85 -3.76
C ILE A 399 3.52 -19.83 -4.93
N LEU A 400 3.83 -19.13 -6.02
CA LEU A 400 2.95 -19.11 -7.19
C LEU A 400 2.87 -20.49 -7.86
N ARG A 401 3.99 -21.21 -7.92
CA ARG A 401 4.09 -22.57 -8.47
C ARG A 401 3.26 -23.54 -7.64
N SER A 402 3.40 -23.54 -6.32
CA SER A 402 2.59 -24.38 -5.41
C SER A 402 1.09 -24.07 -5.47
N LYS A 403 0.72 -22.84 -5.86
CA LYS A 403 -0.69 -22.49 -6.07
C LYS A 403 -1.30 -23.02 -7.37
N PHE A 404 -0.50 -23.12 -8.43
CA PHE A 404 -0.97 -23.53 -9.76
C PHE A 404 -0.57 -24.96 -10.16
N THR A 405 0.26 -25.62 -9.35
CA THR A 405 0.79 -26.97 -9.59
C THR A 405 0.83 -27.76 -8.28
N ASP A 406 1.02 -29.08 -8.34
CA ASP A 406 1.09 -29.96 -7.17
C ASP A 406 2.42 -29.84 -6.37
N TYR A 407 3.23 -28.81 -6.61
CA TYR A 407 4.48 -28.58 -5.88
C TYR A 407 4.18 -28.14 -4.44
N GLN A 408 4.74 -28.83 -3.45
CA GLN A 408 4.58 -28.51 -2.04
C GLN A 408 5.92 -28.69 -1.32
N ASP A 409 6.30 -27.69 -0.54
CA ASP A 409 7.43 -27.73 0.39
C ASP A 409 7.04 -27.04 1.71
N PHE A 410 7.87 -27.16 2.75
CA PHE A 410 7.58 -26.55 4.06
C PHE A 410 7.26 -25.04 3.96
N HIS A 411 8.00 -24.30 3.15
CA HIS A 411 7.88 -22.85 3.03
C HIS A 411 6.57 -22.46 2.33
N THR A 412 6.25 -23.09 1.21
CA THR A 412 5.05 -22.85 0.41
C THR A 412 3.79 -23.26 1.15
N LEU A 413 3.80 -24.36 1.91
CA LEU A 413 2.65 -24.77 2.74
C LEU A 413 2.40 -23.79 3.89
N LEU A 414 3.44 -23.24 4.50
CA LEU A 414 3.29 -22.20 5.54
C LEU A 414 2.51 -20.98 5.04
N TYR A 415 2.63 -20.64 3.76
CA TYR A 415 1.87 -19.57 3.12
C TYR A 415 0.53 -20.01 2.57
N THR A 416 0.47 -21.09 1.80
CA THR A 416 -0.76 -21.54 1.12
C THR A 416 -1.85 -22.01 2.08
N CYS A 417 -1.47 -22.49 3.27
CA CYS A 417 -2.41 -22.84 4.34
C CYS A 417 -2.97 -21.63 5.12
N ALA A 418 -2.36 -20.45 4.96
CA ALA A 418 -2.86 -19.23 5.59
C ALA A 418 -3.98 -18.61 4.73
N ARG A 419 -5.13 -18.32 5.33
CA ARG A 419 -6.33 -17.79 4.64
C ARG A 419 -6.04 -16.50 3.88
N GLU A 420 -5.05 -15.73 4.30
CA GLU A 420 -4.62 -14.48 3.67
C GLU A 420 -4.05 -14.67 2.26
N PHE A 421 -3.39 -15.80 2.02
CA PHE A 421 -2.77 -16.10 0.74
C PHE A 421 -3.67 -16.92 -0.17
N ASP A 422 -4.85 -17.35 0.28
CA ASP A 422 -5.80 -18.11 -0.52
C ASP A 422 -6.31 -17.31 -1.74
N PHE A 423 -6.94 -17.99 -2.70
CA PHE A 423 -7.64 -17.35 -3.80
C PHE A 423 -8.78 -16.45 -3.28
N LEU A 424 -9.23 -15.51 -4.10
CA LEU A 424 -10.35 -14.64 -3.73
C LEU A 424 -11.65 -15.45 -3.58
N GLY A 425 -12.11 -15.60 -2.33
CA GLY A 425 -13.39 -16.25 -2.04
C GLY A 425 -14.61 -15.47 -2.56
N TRP A 426 -15.73 -16.17 -2.74
CA TRP A 426 -17.00 -15.59 -3.23
C TRP A 426 -17.65 -14.56 -2.30
N GLU A 427 -17.20 -14.46 -1.05
CA GLU A 427 -17.72 -13.53 -0.05
C GLU A 427 -17.55 -12.07 -0.48
N MET A 428 -16.40 -11.70 -1.04
CA MET A 428 -16.11 -10.31 -1.42
C MET A 428 -16.93 -9.85 -2.63
N PRO A 429 -16.97 -10.59 -3.78
CA PRO A 429 -17.85 -10.24 -4.90
C PRO A 429 -19.33 -10.16 -4.50
N TRP A 430 -19.78 -11.04 -3.60
CA TRP A 430 -21.14 -11.02 -3.10
C TRP A 430 -21.45 -9.75 -2.30
N LYS A 431 -20.63 -9.41 -1.30
CA LYS A 431 -20.80 -8.20 -0.48
C LYS A 431 -20.75 -6.91 -1.32
N THR A 432 -19.81 -6.83 -2.25
CA THR A 432 -19.66 -5.66 -3.15
C THR A 432 -20.78 -5.54 -4.18
N THR A 433 -21.44 -6.65 -4.53
CA THR A 433 -22.65 -6.63 -5.37
C THR A 433 -23.86 -6.14 -4.59
N GLN A 434 -24.00 -6.54 -3.32
CA GLN A 434 -25.09 -6.09 -2.46
C GLN A 434 -25.04 -4.57 -2.16
N THR A 435 -23.85 -3.98 -2.10
CA THR A 435 -23.68 -2.52 -1.98
C THR A 435 -23.76 -1.79 -3.32
N LEU A 436 -24.07 -2.50 -4.41
CA LEU A 436 -24.11 -2.03 -5.80
C LEU A 436 -22.77 -1.48 -6.34
N LEU A 437 -21.65 -1.71 -5.65
CA LEU A 437 -20.33 -1.27 -6.12
C LEU A 437 -19.94 -1.98 -7.43
N LEU A 438 -19.97 -3.32 -7.43
CA LEU A 438 -19.59 -4.11 -8.60
C LEU A 438 -20.54 -3.89 -9.81
N PRO A 439 -21.88 -3.86 -9.63
CA PRO A 439 -22.81 -3.46 -10.69
C PRO A 439 -22.54 -2.06 -11.27
N THR A 440 -22.21 -1.08 -10.43
CA THR A 440 -21.89 0.28 -10.89
C THR A 440 -20.62 0.30 -11.73
N VAL A 441 -19.58 -0.43 -11.33
CA VAL A 441 -18.36 -0.58 -12.14
C VAL A 441 -18.66 -1.27 -13.47
N GLY A 442 -19.45 -2.34 -13.46
CA GLY A 442 -19.89 -3.00 -14.70
C GLY A 442 -20.61 -2.03 -15.64
N LEU A 443 -21.52 -1.20 -15.12
CA LEU A 443 -22.19 -0.16 -15.89
C LEU A 443 -21.20 0.88 -16.45
N VAL A 444 -20.23 1.33 -15.66
CA VAL A 444 -19.18 2.27 -16.13
C VAL A 444 -18.38 1.66 -17.27
N LEU A 445 -17.96 0.39 -17.17
CA LEU A 445 -17.23 -0.31 -18.22
C LEU A 445 -18.04 -0.36 -19.53
N VAL A 446 -19.34 -0.66 -19.43
CA VAL A 446 -20.25 -0.66 -20.58
C VAL A 446 -20.38 0.74 -21.18
N LEU A 447 -20.61 1.78 -20.37
CA LEU A 447 -20.76 3.14 -20.85
C LEU A 447 -19.47 3.70 -21.49
N VAL A 448 -18.31 3.40 -20.90
CA VAL A 448 -17.01 3.76 -21.47
C VAL A 448 -16.78 3.02 -22.79
N GLY A 449 -17.08 1.71 -22.85
CA GLY A 449 -16.97 0.92 -24.07
C GLY A 449 -17.90 1.40 -25.19
N LEU A 450 -19.16 1.70 -24.88
CA LEU A 450 -20.10 2.27 -25.84
C LEU A 450 -19.60 3.62 -26.35
N ARG A 451 -19.05 4.46 -25.47
CA ARG A 451 -18.53 5.76 -25.86
C ARG A 451 -17.30 5.66 -26.76
N THR A 452 -16.33 4.81 -26.43
CA THR A 452 -15.13 4.64 -27.27
C THR A 452 -15.50 4.12 -28.66
N VAL A 453 -16.50 3.25 -28.75
CA VAL A 453 -17.07 2.77 -30.02
C VAL A 453 -17.75 3.90 -30.78
N LEU A 454 -18.61 4.70 -30.14
CA LEU A 454 -19.25 5.86 -30.77
C LEU A 454 -18.23 6.90 -31.26
N ASP A 455 -17.23 7.24 -30.45
CA ASP A 455 -16.21 8.23 -30.78
C ASP A 455 -15.31 7.74 -31.94
N THR A 456 -15.01 6.45 -32.01
CA THR A 456 -14.27 5.86 -33.14
C THR A 456 -15.09 5.85 -34.43
N PHE A 457 -16.36 5.45 -34.40
CA PHE A 457 -17.26 5.52 -35.56
C PHE A 457 -17.46 6.96 -36.07
N LEU A 458 -17.72 7.92 -35.17
CA LEU A 458 -17.89 9.33 -35.54
C LEU A 458 -16.61 9.98 -36.07
N SER A 459 -15.44 9.52 -35.62
CA SER A 459 -14.14 9.97 -36.13
C SER A 459 -13.86 9.46 -37.55
N GLN A 460 -14.33 8.25 -37.86
CA GLN A 460 -14.20 7.65 -39.18
C GLN A 460 -15.02 8.41 -40.24
N ASP A 461 -16.22 8.90 -39.89
CA ASP A 461 -17.04 9.74 -40.78
C ASP A 461 -16.40 11.12 -41.09
N LYS A 462 -15.73 11.72 -40.09
CA LYS A 462 -15.03 13.02 -40.29
C LYS A 462 -13.80 12.90 -41.19
N THR A 463 -13.08 11.78 -41.12
CA THR A 463 -11.92 11.53 -41.99
C THR A 463 -12.33 11.24 -43.43
N ILE A 464 -13.45 10.54 -43.66
CA ILE A 464 -14.01 10.33 -45.01
C ILE A 464 -14.45 11.66 -45.65
N THR A 465 -14.98 12.59 -44.86
CA THR A 465 -15.44 13.90 -45.37
C THR A 465 -14.26 14.85 -45.67
N ALA A 466 -13.15 14.78 -44.93
CA ALA A 466 -11.95 15.59 -45.15
C ALA A 466 -11.13 15.17 -46.40
N CYS A 467 -11.26 13.91 -46.85
CA CYS A 467 -10.60 13.41 -48.06
C CYS A 467 -11.21 13.91 -49.39
N LYS A 468 -12.22 14.79 -49.36
CA LYS A 468 -12.86 15.35 -50.57
C LYS A 468 -12.30 16.71 -51.04
N HIS A 469 -11.33 17.30 -50.35
CA HIS A 469 -10.67 18.53 -50.83
C HIS A 469 -9.26 18.24 -51.38
N PRO A 470 -8.99 18.47 -52.68
CA PRO A 470 -7.64 18.44 -53.22
C PRO A 470 -6.91 19.78 -53.01
N ALA A 471 -5.57 19.72 -53.05
CA ALA A 471 -4.57 20.81 -52.99
C ALA A 471 -4.26 21.36 -51.57
N THR A 472 -3.02 21.60 -51.14
CA THR A 472 -1.67 21.62 -51.74
C THR A 472 -0.65 21.63 -50.58
N GLY A 473 0.55 21.07 -50.84
CA GLY A 473 1.72 20.93 -49.96
C GLY A 473 1.84 21.74 -48.66
N VAL A 474 1.91 21.03 -47.54
CA VAL A 474 3.05 20.93 -46.60
C VAL A 474 2.81 19.66 -45.77
N LYS A 475 3.60 18.61 -46.00
CA LYS A 475 3.57 17.40 -45.16
C LYS A 475 4.27 17.70 -43.84
N SER A 476 3.51 18.16 -42.84
CA SER A 476 3.91 17.96 -41.45
C SER A 476 3.73 16.46 -41.13
N PRO A 477 4.64 15.82 -40.35
CA PRO A 477 4.50 14.41 -40.00
C PRO A 477 3.30 14.29 -39.07
N THR A 478 2.16 13.98 -39.68
CA THR A 478 0.94 13.68 -38.96
C THR A 478 1.20 12.35 -38.26
N LYS A 479 1.36 12.39 -36.94
CA LYS A 479 1.45 11.20 -36.10
C LYS A 479 0.36 10.21 -36.52
N PRO A 480 0.61 8.89 -36.52
CA PRO A 480 -0.44 7.92 -36.80
C PRO A 480 -1.63 8.21 -35.88
N ALA A 481 -2.82 8.37 -36.49
CA ALA A 481 -4.04 8.65 -35.76
C ALA A 481 -4.20 7.60 -34.65
N ALA A 482 -4.43 8.05 -33.41
CA ALA A 482 -4.64 7.14 -32.29
C ALA A 482 -5.77 6.17 -32.65
N LEU A 483 -5.50 4.86 -32.54
CA LEU A 483 -6.45 3.79 -32.90
C LEU A 483 -7.74 3.87 -32.06
N ILE A 484 -7.63 4.39 -30.83
CA ILE A 484 -8.72 4.57 -29.88
C ILE A 484 -8.68 6.00 -29.35
N VAL A 485 -9.77 6.74 -29.53
CA VAL A 485 -9.95 8.06 -28.90
C VAL A 485 -10.54 7.83 -27.51
N MET A 486 -9.66 7.72 -26.51
CA MET A 486 -10.05 7.59 -25.10
C MET A 486 -9.21 8.54 -24.24
N ASP A 487 -9.81 9.08 -23.17
CA ASP A 487 -9.06 9.87 -22.19
C ASP A 487 -7.94 8.99 -21.57
N PRO A 488 -6.65 9.38 -21.68
CA PRO A 488 -5.54 8.62 -21.14
C PRO A 488 -5.70 8.28 -19.65
N SER A 489 -6.30 9.18 -18.88
CA SER A 489 -6.51 9.02 -17.43
C SER A 489 -7.53 7.93 -17.10
N VAL A 490 -8.59 7.80 -17.90
CA VAL A 490 -9.60 6.74 -17.78
C VAL A 490 -9.00 5.41 -18.23
N ALA A 491 -8.31 5.40 -19.37
CA ALA A 491 -7.64 4.21 -19.91
C ALA A 491 -6.71 3.55 -18.89
N TYR A 492 -5.89 4.37 -18.24
CA TYR A 492 -4.95 3.95 -17.22
C TYR A 492 -5.62 3.35 -15.99
N ASN A 493 -6.65 4.00 -15.44
CA ASN A 493 -7.34 3.49 -14.26
C ASN A 493 -8.15 2.22 -14.54
N LEU A 494 -8.64 2.01 -15.76
CA LEU A 494 -9.29 0.77 -16.18
C LEU A 494 -8.29 -0.39 -16.35
N LEU A 495 -7.12 -0.13 -16.97
CA LEU A 495 -6.06 -1.15 -17.06
C LEU A 495 -5.52 -1.50 -15.68
N GLN A 496 -5.34 -0.52 -14.81
CA GLN A 496 -4.90 -0.75 -13.42
C GLN A 496 -5.92 -1.59 -12.65
N LEU A 497 -7.23 -1.37 -12.88
CA LEU A 497 -8.29 -2.19 -12.28
C LEU A 497 -8.17 -3.67 -12.70
N ILE A 498 -7.88 -3.94 -13.98
CA ILE A 498 -7.70 -5.31 -14.48
C ILE A 498 -6.49 -5.97 -13.83
N CYS A 499 -5.36 -5.26 -13.74
CA CYS A 499 -4.15 -5.76 -13.07
C CYS A 499 -4.41 -6.06 -11.59
N TYR A 500 -5.06 -5.15 -10.86
CA TYR A 500 -5.40 -5.36 -9.45
C TYR A 500 -6.44 -6.45 -9.24
N ALA A 501 -7.39 -6.63 -10.16
CA ALA A 501 -8.32 -7.76 -10.13
C ALA A 501 -7.57 -9.08 -10.27
N GLY A 502 -6.64 -9.18 -11.24
CA GLY A 502 -5.81 -10.37 -11.41
C GLY A 502 -4.98 -10.69 -10.16
N MET A 503 -4.33 -9.68 -9.58
CA MET A 503 -3.59 -9.84 -8.32
C MET A 503 -4.49 -10.29 -7.16
N ALA A 504 -5.67 -9.69 -7.00
CA ALA A 504 -6.61 -10.02 -5.93
C ALA A 504 -7.20 -11.44 -6.07
N ILE A 505 -7.43 -11.91 -7.31
CA ILE A 505 -7.90 -13.28 -7.57
C ILE A 505 -6.87 -14.30 -7.09
N ILE A 506 -5.58 -14.06 -7.34
CA ILE A 506 -4.48 -14.97 -6.97
C ILE A 506 -4.22 -14.97 -5.45
N ILE A 507 -4.29 -13.79 -4.82
CA ILE A 507 -4.01 -13.60 -3.39
C ILE A 507 -5.10 -12.72 -2.78
N MET A 508 -5.93 -13.29 -1.90
CA MET A 508 -7.07 -12.61 -1.27
C MET A 508 -6.65 -11.31 -0.56
N ARG A 509 -5.50 -11.30 0.12
CA ARG A 509 -4.97 -10.11 0.80
C ARG A 509 -4.73 -8.92 -0.15
N LEU A 510 -4.49 -9.15 -1.45
CA LEU A 510 -4.30 -8.09 -2.45
C LEU A 510 -5.61 -7.41 -2.88
N LYS A 511 -6.77 -7.84 -2.36
CA LYS A 511 -8.03 -7.08 -2.48
C LYS A 511 -7.94 -5.67 -1.91
N LEU A 512 -6.94 -5.41 -1.04
CA LEU A 512 -6.53 -4.09 -0.57
C LEU A 512 -6.35 -3.08 -1.72
N PHE A 513 -5.81 -3.48 -2.88
CA PHE A 513 -5.69 -2.61 -4.05
C PHE A 513 -6.94 -2.60 -4.93
N PHE A 514 -7.61 -3.75 -5.03
CA PHE A 514 -8.74 -3.94 -5.93
C PHE A 514 -9.99 -3.18 -5.46
N THR A 515 -10.39 -3.28 -4.19
CA THR A 515 -11.62 -2.63 -3.69
C THR A 515 -11.57 -1.10 -3.82
N PRO A 516 -10.48 -0.40 -3.43
CA PRO A 516 -10.40 1.05 -3.61
C PRO A 516 -10.35 1.46 -5.08
N GLN A 517 -9.72 0.66 -5.95
CA GLN A 517 -9.75 0.92 -7.40
C GLN A 517 -11.15 0.74 -7.99
N LEU A 518 -11.95 -0.23 -7.50
CA LEU A 518 -13.37 -0.34 -7.84
C LEU A 518 -14.13 0.93 -7.43
N CYS A 519 -13.85 1.49 -6.25
CA CYS A 519 -14.47 2.75 -5.81
C CYS A 519 -14.11 3.92 -6.73
N ILE A 520 -12.84 4.03 -7.16
CA ILE A 520 -12.39 5.07 -8.11
C ILE A 520 -13.14 4.93 -9.43
N VAL A 521 -13.19 3.72 -9.99
CA VAL A 521 -13.88 3.46 -11.26
C VAL A 521 -15.40 3.65 -11.14
N ALA A 522 -16.01 3.33 -9.99
CA ALA A 522 -17.42 3.63 -9.74
C ALA A 522 -17.69 5.14 -9.79
N GLY A 523 -16.80 5.98 -9.23
CA GLY A 523 -16.94 7.43 -9.27
C GLY A 523 -16.81 8.06 -10.67
N ILE A 524 -16.23 7.34 -11.64
CA ILE A 524 -16.19 7.76 -13.05
C ILE A 524 -17.61 7.91 -13.63
N ILE A 525 -18.61 7.21 -13.07
CA ILE A 525 -20.01 7.33 -13.50
C ILE A 525 -20.55 8.75 -13.42
N ALA A 526 -20.01 9.61 -12.54
CA ALA A 526 -20.44 11.00 -12.43
C ALA A 526 -19.88 11.91 -13.55
N SER A 527 -19.02 11.39 -14.44
CA SER A 527 -18.47 12.17 -15.53
C SER A 527 -19.57 12.61 -16.50
N PRO A 528 -19.75 13.91 -16.76
CA PRO A 528 -20.79 14.42 -17.66
C PRO A 528 -20.64 13.87 -19.08
N GLN A 529 -19.40 13.60 -19.47
CA GLN A 529 -19.10 13.10 -20.79
C GLN A 529 -19.52 11.62 -20.95
N ILE A 530 -19.41 10.82 -19.89
CA ILE A 530 -19.82 9.40 -19.90
C ILE A 530 -21.35 9.30 -19.75
N LEU A 531 -21.94 10.09 -18.86
CA LEU A 531 -23.41 10.15 -18.70
C LEU A 531 -24.13 10.70 -19.93
N SER A 532 -23.44 11.45 -20.79
CA SER A 532 -24.02 11.95 -22.05
C SER A 532 -24.46 10.83 -23.00
N VAL A 533 -23.88 9.62 -22.85
CA VAL A 533 -24.30 8.42 -23.59
C VAL A 533 -25.70 7.96 -23.17
N LEU A 534 -26.03 8.08 -21.88
CA LEU A 534 -27.32 7.68 -21.33
C LEU A 534 -28.40 8.72 -21.63
N SER A 535 -28.10 10.00 -21.36
CA SER A 535 -29.01 11.11 -21.64
C SER A 535 -28.23 12.41 -21.82
N LYS A 536 -28.64 13.23 -22.79
CA LYS A 536 -28.09 14.58 -22.99
C LYS A 536 -28.63 15.62 -22.00
N ARG A 537 -29.75 15.33 -21.31
CA ARG A 537 -30.39 16.26 -20.37
C ARG A 537 -29.73 16.17 -19.00
N ARG A 538 -29.20 17.29 -18.49
CA ARG A 538 -28.52 17.34 -17.17
C ARG A 538 -29.43 16.94 -16.01
N ASP A 539 -30.71 17.30 -16.04
CA ASP A 539 -31.63 16.99 -14.95
C ASP A 539 -31.82 15.48 -14.78
N VAL A 540 -31.89 14.75 -15.90
CA VAL A 540 -31.99 13.29 -15.92
C VAL A 540 -30.69 12.64 -15.40
N GLN A 541 -29.53 13.21 -15.76
CA GLN A 541 -28.24 12.75 -15.26
C GLN A 541 -28.12 12.90 -13.73
N VAL A 542 -28.53 14.06 -13.21
CA VAL A 542 -28.52 14.32 -11.76
C VAL A 542 -29.52 13.41 -11.04
N ALA A 543 -30.75 13.27 -11.56
CA ALA A 543 -31.74 12.36 -10.99
C ALA A 543 -31.25 10.91 -10.94
N PHE A 544 -30.57 10.45 -12.00
CA PHE A 544 -29.96 9.12 -12.04
C PHE A 544 -28.88 8.95 -10.96
N LEU A 545 -27.97 9.91 -10.80
CA LEU A 545 -26.92 9.85 -9.77
C LEU A 545 -27.50 9.85 -8.35
N VAL A 546 -28.54 10.66 -8.10
CA VAL A 546 -29.22 10.70 -6.79
C VAL A 546 -29.91 9.37 -6.50
N ALA A 547 -30.62 8.80 -7.48
CA ALA A 547 -31.26 7.49 -7.34
C ALA A 547 -30.25 6.38 -7.07
N LEU A 548 -29.10 6.42 -7.76
CA LEU A 548 -28.01 5.46 -7.54
C LEU A 548 -27.47 5.56 -6.11
N ILE A 549 -27.13 6.77 -5.64
CA ILE A 549 -26.62 6.98 -4.27
C ILE A 549 -27.65 6.50 -3.23
N ALA A 550 -28.93 6.79 -3.43
CA ALA A 550 -30.00 6.33 -2.53
C ALA A 550 -30.07 4.80 -2.47
N ALA A 551 -29.97 4.11 -3.61
CA ALA A 551 -29.97 2.65 -3.67
C ALA A 551 -28.73 2.05 -2.98
N MET A 552 -27.54 2.62 -3.20
CA MET A 552 -26.31 2.20 -2.53
C MET A 552 -26.39 2.39 -1.01
N SER A 553 -27.02 3.47 -0.57
CA SER A 553 -27.14 3.84 0.84
C SER A 553 -27.95 2.84 1.66
N TYR A 554 -28.93 2.15 1.06
CA TYR A 554 -29.80 1.21 1.78
C TYR A 554 -29.00 0.08 2.44
N LYS A 555 -28.21 -0.67 1.66
CA LYS A 555 -27.35 -1.73 2.20
C LYS A 555 -26.05 -1.18 2.79
N GLY A 556 -25.50 -0.12 2.20
CA GLY A 556 -24.26 0.50 2.67
C GLY A 556 -24.34 1.03 4.11
N LEU A 557 -25.45 1.67 4.48
CA LEU A 557 -25.64 2.18 5.84
C LEU A 557 -25.87 1.04 6.85
N SER A 558 -26.57 -0.03 6.45
CA SER A 558 -26.70 -1.25 7.28
C SER A 558 -25.32 -1.81 7.62
N ASN A 559 -24.43 -1.97 6.63
CA ASN A 559 -23.08 -2.49 6.87
C ASN A 559 -22.29 -1.61 7.84
N LEU A 560 -22.37 -0.28 7.70
CA LEU A 560 -21.71 0.66 8.62
C LEU A 560 -22.26 0.57 10.05
N GLN A 561 -23.58 0.40 10.19
CA GLN A 561 -24.20 0.19 11.50
C GLN A 561 -23.75 -1.12 12.13
N ASP A 562 -23.72 -2.21 11.35
CA ASP A 562 -23.32 -3.52 11.84
C ASP A 562 -21.85 -3.54 12.28
N GLN A 563 -20.96 -2.86 11.54
CA GLN A 563 -19.57 -2.67 11.95
C GLN A 563 -19.43 -1.86 13.25
N ARG A 564 -20.21 -0.78 13.41
CA ARG A 564 -20.16 0.06 14.63
C ARG A 564 -20.75 -0.62 15.86
N LYS A 565 -21.65 -1.59 15.68
CA LYS A 565 -22.28 -2.35 16.78
C LYS A 565 -21.34 -3.40 17.39
N ILE A 566 -20.22 -3.73 16.75
CA ILE A 566 -19.24 -4.66 17.30
C ILE A 566 -18.64 -4.00 18.53
N MET A 567 -19.04 -4.47 19.71
CA MET A 567 -18.48 -4.09 21.00
C MET A 567 -17.72 -5.28 21.56
N GLY A 568 -16.39 -5.17 21.63
CA GLY A 568 -15.50 -6.20 22.13
C GLY A 568 -14.60 -5.67 23.24
N GLU A 569 -14.06 -6.59 24.03
CA GLU A 569 -13.04 -6.33 25.05
C GLU A 569 -11.88 -7.30 24.84
N TYR A 570 -10.65 -6.78 24.85
CA TYR A 570 -9.47 -7.63 24.75
C TYR A 570 -9.10 -8.20 26.13
N SER A 571 -8.98 -9.53 26.22
CA SER A 571 -8.43 -10.20 27.40
C SER A 571 -7.60 -11.42 27.00
N ASN A 572 -6.40 -11.55 27.58
CA ASN A 572 -5.53 -12.72 27.39
C ASN A 572 -4.65 -12.93 28.63
N LEU A 573 -5.27 -13.42 29.72
CA LEU A 573 -4.60 -13.69 30.99
C LEU A 573 -3.41 -14.67 30.85
N PRO A 574 -3.50 -15.78 30.08
CA PRO A 574 -2.36 -16.70 29.95
C PRO A 574 -1.12 -16.06 29.31
N LEU A 575 -1.29 -15.12 28.39
CA LEU A 575 -0.16 -14.41 27.79
C LEU A 575 0.44 -13.38 28.77
N GLU A 576 -0.40 -12.73 29.56
CA GLU A 576 0.02 -11.78 30.59
C GLU A 576 0.91 -12.47 31.65
N GLU A 577 0.44 -13.59 32.20
CA GLU A 577 1.18 -14.41 33.16
C GLU A 577 2.54 -14.86 32.61
N LEU A 578 2.59 -15.24 31.33
CA LEU A 578 3.83 -15.62 30.66
C LEU A 578 4.80 -14.44 30.59
N ILE A 579 4.32 -13.26 30.19
CA ILE A 579 5.17 -12.07 30.05
C ILE A 579 5.71 -11.63 31.42
N ASP A 580 4.86 -11.59 32.44
CA ASP A 580 5.26 -11.22 33.80
C ASP A 580 6.28 -12.22 34.36
N TRP A 581 6.06 -13.52 34.13
CA TRP A 581 7.02 -14.55 34.52
C TRP A 581 8.37 -14.38 33.79
N ILE A 582 8.38 -14.13 32.49
CA ILE A 582 9.61 -13.87 31.72
C ILE A 582 10.32 -12.62 32.27
N ASN A 583 9.57 -11.57 32.56
CA ASN A 583 10.13 -10.33 33.10
C ASN A 583 10.79 -10.52 34.47
N GLY A 584 10.22 -11.35 35.34
CA GLY A 584 10.77 -11.65 36.66
C GLY A 584 11.88 -12.70 36.70
N ASN A 585 11.86 -13.70 35.81
CA ASN A 585 12.72 -14.89 35.92
C ASN A 585 13.81 -15.00 34.85
N ILE A 586 13.63 -14.38 33.67
CA ILE A 586 14.59 -14.50 32.56
C ILE A 586 15.44 -13.22 32.44
N PRO A 587 16.79 -13.34 32.56
CA PRO A 587 17.69 -12.21 32.35
C PRO A 587 17.57 -11.61 30.94
N PRO A 588 17.71 -10.28 30.78
CA PRO A 588 17.59 -9.61 29.47
C PRO A 588 18.57 -10.09 28.40
N THR A 589 19.65 -10.78 28.76
CA THR A 589 20.67 -11.29 27.82
C THR A 589 20.34 -12.68 27.25
N LYS A 590 19.29 -13.34 27.74
CA LYS A 590 18.94 -14.71 27.36
C LYS A 590 17.93 -14.72 26.22
N SER A 591 18.16 -15.62 25.26
CA SER A 591 17.39 -15.71 24.03
C SER A 591 16.13 -16.58 24.16
N LEU A 592 15.09 -16.22 23.41
CA LEU A 592 13.83 -16.96 23.29
C LEU A 592 13.66 -17.49 21.86
N ALA A 593 13.18 -18.74 21.75
CA ALA A 593 12.75 -19.36 20.50
C ALA A 593 11.30 -19.83 20.62
N GLY A 594 10.52 -19.76 19.53
CA GLY A 594 9.14 -20.25 19.53
C GLY A 594 8.41 -19.95 18.24
N ALA A 595 7.08 -19.89 18.27
CA ALA A 595 6.29 -19.51 17.09
C ALA A 595 6.52 -18.02 16.73
N MET A 596 6.58 -17.72 15.43
CA MET A 596 6.86 -16.36 14.93
C MET A 596 5.90 -15.30 15.50
N PRO A 597 4.56 -15.51 15.50
CA PRO A 597 3.60 -14.57 16.09
C PRO A 597 3.86 -14.23 17.55
N LEU A 598 4.27 -15.22 18.34
CA LEU A 598 4.50 -15.10 19.77
C LEU A 598 5.81 -14.36 20.05
N MET A 599 6.88 -14.68 19.30
CA MET A 599 8.18 -14.04 19.48
C MET A 599 8.13 -12.53 19.26
N ALA A 600 7.36 -12.05 18.28
CA ALA A 600 7.19 -10.61 18.08
C ALA A 600 6.52 -9.91 19.27
N ASN A 601 5.57 -10.58 19.93
CA ASN A 601 4.92 -10.05 21.11
C ASN A 601 5.85 -10.07 22.34
N LEU A 602 6.58 -11.17 22.54
CA LEU A 602 7.57 -11.27 23.61
C LEU A 602 8.73 -10.26 23.42
N LEU A 603 9.18 -10.01 22.20
CA LEU A 603 10.18 -8.98 21.91
C LEU A 603 9.67 -7.59 22.32
N LEU A 604 8.43 -7.26 21.98
CA LEU A 604 7.82 -5.97 22.33
C LEU A 604 7.73 -5.76 23.85
N SER A 605 7.19 -6.75 24.56
CA SER A 605 6.86 -6.59 25.98
C SER A 605 8.00 -6.93 26.94
N THR A 606 8.95 -7.74 26.51
CA THR A 606 10.06 -8.18 27.36
C THR A 606 11.41 -7.65 26.89
N ARG A 607 11.59 -7.27 25.62
CA ARG A 607 12.90 -6.87 25.05
C ARG A 607 14.02 -7.91 25.22
N ARG A 608 13.66 -9.18 25.37
CA ARG A 608 14.64 -10.27 25.33
C ARG A 608 14.99 -10.58 23.88
N PRO A 609 16.25 -10.96 23.60
CA PRO A 609 16.64 -11.41 22.27
C PRO A 609 15.75 -12.56 21.80
N ILE A 610 15.24 -12.47 20.58
CA ILE A 610 14.46 -13.52 19.93
C ILE A 610 15.27 -14.12 18.78
N ILE A 611 15.02 -15.40 18.52
CA ILE A 611 15.70 -16.13 17.45
C ILE A 611 14.93 -16.02 16.14
N ASN A 612 13.60 -15.95 16.16
CA ASN A 612 12.80 -15.93 14.94
C ASN A 612 11.64 -14.95 15.05
N HIS A 613 11.20 -14.40 13.93
CA HIS A 613 10.15 -13.38 13.88
C HIS A 613 9.33 -13.46 12.58
N PRO A 614 8.16 -12.81 12.51
CA PRO A 614 7.21 -12.95 11.39
C PRO A 614 7.64 -12.41 10.02
N HIS A 615 8.78 -11.72 9.91
CA HIS A 615 9.17 -11.05 8.66
C HIS A 615 10.05 -11.98 7.82
N TYR A 616 9.41 -12.90 7.10
CA TYR A 616 9.96 -14.14 6.54
C TYR A 616 10.55 -14.03 5.11
N GLU A 617 10.90 -12.83 4.65
CA GLU A 617 11.28 -12.60 3.25
C GLU A 617 12.73 -13.02 2.93
N ASP A 618 13.62 -12.93 3.91
CA ASP A 618 15.05 -13.24 3.75
C ASP A 618 15.34 -14.75 3.78
N VAL A 619 16.23 -15.22 2.90
CA VAL A 619 16.58 -16.65 2.79
C VAL A 619 17.15 -17.19 4.11
N GLY A 620 18.08 -16.47 4.73
CA GLY A 620 18.71 -16.90 5.98
C GLY A 620 17.71 -17.02 7.12
N LEU A 621 16.75 -16.08 7.20
CA LEU A 621 15.69 -16.16 8.19
C LEU A 621 14.69 -17.30 7.93
N ARG A 622 14.41 -17.64 6.66
CA ARG A 622 13.55 -18.77 6.31
C ARG A 622 14.15 -20.09 6.79
N GLU A 623 15.44 -20.29 6.54
CA GLU A 623 16.18 -21.46 7.03
C GLU A 623 16.20 -21.51 8.55
N ARG A 624 16.49 -20.39 9.18
CA ARG A 624 16.49 -20.20 10.63
C ARG A 624 15.15 -20.54 11.27
N THR A 625 14.06 -20.07 10.67
CA THR A 625 12.71 -20.36 11.15
C THR A 625 12.37 -21.83 10.96
N LYS A 626 12.74 -22.44 9.83
CA LYS A 626 12.59 -23.88 9.60
C LYS A 626 13.30 -24.68 10.69
N ARG A 627 14.53 -24.31 11.06
CA ARG A 627 15.28 -24.92 12.18
C ARG A 627 14.55 -24.77 13.53
N VAL A 628 14.05 -23.58 13.85
CA VAL A 628 13.25 -23.38 15.09
C VAL A 628 11.97 -24.23 15.07
N TYR A 629 11.35 -24.38 13.91
CA TYR A 629 10.09 -25.10 13.76
C TYR A 629 10.28 -26.62 13.78
N GLU A 630 11.51 -27.13 13.83
CA GLU A 630 11.78 -28.56 14.06
C GLU A 630 11.16 -29.07 15.37
N MET A 631 10.83 -28.18 16.31
CA MET A 631 10.04 -28.53 17.50
C MET A 631 8.64 -29.07 17.19
N TYR A 632 8.09 -28.78 16.00
CA TYR A 632 6.81 -29.30 15.51
C TYR A 632 6.95 -30.57 14.66
N SER A 633 8.18 -31.03 14.41
CA SER A 633 8.46 -32.22 13.62
C SER A 633 8.23 -33.52 14.41
N ARG A 634 8.59 -34.65 13.79
CA ARG A 634 8.62 -36.00 14.40
C ARG A 634 10.05 -36.52 14.64
N LYS A 635 11.05 -35.63 14.64
CA LYS A 635 12.45 -35.94 14.95
C LYS A 635 12.62 -36.42 16.40
N SER A 636 13.81 -36.94 16.74
CA SER A 636 14.12 -37.27 18.13
C SER A 636 14.32 -36.00 18.97
N LEU A 637 14.08 -36.10 20.28
CA LEU A 637 14.27 -34.96 21.20
C LEU A 637 15.72 -34.47 21.23
N ASP A 638 16.69 -35.39 21.09
CA ASP A 638 18.12 -35.06 21.06
C ASP A 638 18.50 -34.27 19.82
N GLN A 639 17.93 -34.61 18.65
CA GLN A 639 18.15 -33.86 17.42
C GLN A 639 17.60 -32.44 17.52
N VAL A 640 16.36 -32.29 18.02
CA VAL A 640 15.76 -30.96 18.20
C VAL A 640 16.55 -30.15 19.24
N HIS A 641 17.04 -30.77 20.31
CA HIS A 641 17.90 -30.11 21.29
C HIS A 641 19.22 -29.63 20.68
N GLN A 642 19.89 -30.48 19.90
CA GLN A 642 21.10 -30.10 19.19
C GLN A 642 20.86 -28.87 18.29
N THR A 643 19.76 -28.87 17.52
CA THR A 643 19.39 -27.69 16.71
C THR A 643 19.20 -26.45 17.57
N MET A 644 18.50 -26.55 18.70
CA MET A 644 18.27 -25.40 19.60
C MET A 644 19.58 -24.88 20.22
N VAL A 645 20.51 -25.77 20.58
CA VAL A 645 21.84 -25.41 21.08
C VAL A 645 22.67 -24.72 20.00
N GLU A 646 22.68 -25.25 18.77
CA GLU A 646 23.36 -24.65 17.62
C GLU A 646 22.83 -23.24 17.31
N MET A 647 21.52 -23.05 17.42
CA MET A 647 20.84 -21.75 17.28
C MET A 647 21.06 -20.81 18.48
N LYS A 648 21.77 -21.26 19.52
CA LYS A 648 22.01 -20.54 20.79
C LYS A 648 20.71 -20.13 21.50
N ALA A 649 19.68 -20.96 21.42
CA ALA A 649 18.42 -20.77 22.15
C ALA A 649 18.62 -21.11 23.64
N ASN A 650 18.26 -20.18 24.53
CA ASN A 650 18.27 -20.48 25.97
C ASN A 650 16.93 -21.02 26.47
N TYR A 651 15.84 -20.51 25.92
CA TYR A 651 14.49 -20.93 26.27
C TYR A 651 13.65 -21.17 25.02
N LEU A 652 12.87 -22.25 25.06
CA LEU A 652 11.89 -22.62 24.05
C LEU A 652 10.48 -22.36 24.60
N VAL A 653 9.71 -21.53 23.91
CA VAL A 653 8.35 -21.16 24.30
C VAL A 653 7.35 -21.85 23.37
N LEU A 654 6.59 -22.78 23.95
CA LEU A 654 5.57 -23.56 23.25
C LEU A 654 4.19 -22.98 23.53
N SER A 655 3.33 -23.04 22.51
CA SER A 655 1.93 -22.62 22.62
C SER A 655 1.00 -23.76 22.26
N LYS A 656 -0.08 -23.89 23.04
CA LYS A 656 -1.07 -24.94 22.91
C LYS A 656 -1.68 -25.04 21.51
N PRO A 657 -2.08 -23.95 20.83
CA PRO A 657 -2.69 -24.04 19.51
C PRO A 657 -1.75 -24.60 18.44
N TYR A 658 -0.44 -24.43 18.59
CA TYR A 658 0.54 -24.95 17.62
C TYR A 658 1.01 -26.36 17.96
N CYS A 659 1.04 -26.74 19.25
CA CYS A 659 1.41 -28.11 19.65
C CYS A 659 0.25 -29.10 19.58
N LEU A 660 -0.96 -28.73 20.02
CA LEU A 660 -2.05 -29.68 20.29
C LEU A 660 -3.19 -29.64 19.27
N ASN A 661 -3.35 -28.57 18.50
CA ASN A 661 -4.30 -28.60 17.39
C ASN A 661 -3.70 -29.48 16.30
N GLY A 662 -4.17 -30.73 16.24
CA GLY A 662 -3.76 -31.71 15.25
C GLY A 662 -4.22 -31.38 13.84
N ASN A 663 -4.12 -32.39 12.98
CA ASN A 663 -4.31 -32.37 11.53
C ASN A 663 -5.47 -31.45 11.08
N MET A 664 -5.14 -30.25 10.63
CA MET A 664 -6.09 -29.28 10.08
C MET A 664 -6.30 -29.53 8.58
N GLY A 665 -6.59 -30.78 8.21
CA GLY A 665 -6.76 -31.17 6.81
C GLY A 665 -5.50 -30.95 5.96
N GLY A 666 -4.31 -31.25 6.50
CA GLY A 666 -3.03 -31.05 5.80
C GLY A 666 -2.35 -29.70 6.04
N CYS A 667 -2.93 -28.85 6.89
CA CYS A 667 -2.40 -27.51 7.20
C CYS A 667 -1.96 -27.33 8.67
N GLY A 668 -1.93 -28.40 9.46
CA GLY A 668 -1.30 -28.37 10.78
C GLY A 668 0.22 -28.24 10.68
N MET A 669 0.88 -27.66 11.68
CA MET A 669 2.36 -27.54 11.67
C MET A 669 3.06 -28.89 11.52
N THR A 670 2.46 -29.96 12.04
CA THR A 670 2.95 -31.33 11.91
C THR A 670 2.73 -31.89 10.51
N ASP A 671 1.63 -31.54 9.84
CA ASP A 671 1.37 -31.94 8.45
C ASP A 671 2.40 -31.34 7.49
N LEU A 672 2.79 -30.08 7.73
CA LEU A 672 3.86 -29.41 6.98
C LEU A 672 5.19 -30.18 7.06
N TRP A 673 5.54 -30.69 8.24
CA TRP A 673 6.73 -31.53 8.42
C TRP A 673 6.56 -32.93 7.85
N ASP A 674 5.36 -33.49 7.86
CA ASP A 674 5.08 -34.81 7.27
C ASP A 674 5.22 -34.80 5.73
N VAL A 675 5.10 -33.64 5.07
CA VAL A 675 5.39 -33.46 3.63
C VAL A 675 6.89 -33.34 3.38
N GLU A 676 7.61 -32.61 4.23
CA GLU A 676 9.06 -32.41 4.12
C GLU A 676 9.84 -33.69 4.43
N GLU A 677 9.43 -34.43 5.46
CA GLU A 677 10.10 -35.63 5.98
C GLU A 677 9.11 -36.83 6.06
N PRO A 678 8.64 -37.35 4.90
CA PRO A 678 7.59 -38.38 4.86
C PRO A 678 8.01 -39.69 5.56
N GLU A 679 9.31 -39.94 5.64
CA GLU A 679 9.88 -41.11 6.30
C GLU A 679 9.58 -41.14 7.81
N LEU A 680 9.47 -39.97 8.45
CA LEU A 680 9.27 -39.86 9.91
C LEU A 680 7.79 -39.87 10.32
N LYS A 681 6.86 -39.97 9.38
CA LYS A 681 5.41 -39.88 9.61
C LYS A 681 4.87 -40.90 10.62
N HIS A 682 5.55 -42.05 10.75
CA HIS A 682 5.20 -43.14 11.66
C HIS A 682 5.63 -42.87 13.11
N LEU A 683 6.51 -41.90 13.35
CA LEU A 683 6.98 -41.53 14.68
C LEU A 683 6.02 -40.58 15.39
N GLU A 684 6.13 -40.52 16.72
CA GLU A 684 5.34 -39.60 17.52
C GLU A 684 5.85 -38.16 17.42
N GLN A 685 4.94 -37.19 17.53
CA GLN A 685 5.23 -35.76 17.40
C GLN A 685 6.03 -35.22 18.60
N VAL A 686 6.96 -34.30 18.35
CA VAL A 686 7.82 -33.68 19.37
C VAL A 686 7.05 -32.69 20.25
N CYS A 687 6.35 -31.72 19.67
CA CYS A 687 5.67 -30.64 20.41
C CYS A 687 4.70 -31.16 21.47
N PRO A 688 3.80 -32.13 21.21
CA PRO A 688 2.92 -32.69 22.23
C PRO A 688 3.67 -33.38 23.38
N LYS A 689 4.80 -34.05 23.09
CA LYS A 689 5.65 -34.66 24.14
C LYS A 689 6.24 -33.58 25.02
N LEU A 690 6.84 -32.56 24.42
CA LEU A 690 7.44 -31.43 25.12
C LEU A 690 6.43 -30.64 25.94
N TYR A 691 5.20 -30.51 25.45
CA TYR A 691 4.13 -29.76 26.11
C TYR A 691 3.54 -30.52 27.32
N ASN A 692 3.28 -31.82 27.15
CA ASN A 692 2.58 -32.62 28.18
C ASN A 692 3.52 -33.21 29.24
N GLN A 693 4.79 -33.48 28.91
CA GLN A 693 5.73 -34.07 29.86
C GLN A 693 6.27 -33.02 30.84
N PRO A 694 6.32 -33.31 32.16
CA PRO A 694 6.80 -32.34 33.14
C PRO A 694 8.33 -32.12 33.09
N ASN A 695 9.12 -33.10 32.67
CA ASN A 695 10.59 -33.00 32.51
C ASN A 695 11.08 -33.76 31.26
N PRO A 696 10.87 -33.21 30.06
CA PRO A 696 11.28 -33.87 28.82
C PRO A 696 12.79 -33.67 28.59
N ARG A 697 13.65 -34.50 29.19
CA ARG A 697 15.10 -34.45 28.92
C ARG A 697 15.35 -34.56 27.40
N PRO A 698 16.26 -33.76 26.82
CA PRO A 698 17.23 -32.85 27.44
C PRO A 698 16.73 -31.43 27.78
N PHE A 699 15.42 -31.16 27.69
CA PHE A 699 14.81 -29.90 28.11
C PHE A 699 14.30 -29.96 29.56
N THR A 700 14.29 -28.82 30.25
CA THR A 700 13.70 -28.70 31.61
C THR A 700 12.54 -27.73 31.60
N ARG A 701 11.36 -28.14 32.09
CA ARG A 701 10.22 -27.24 32.19
C ARG A 701 10.41 -26.24 33.32
N VAL A 702 10.30 -24.95 33.02
CA VAL A 702 10.48 -23.85 33.98
C VAL A 702 9.22 -23.03 34.21
N PHE A 703 8.28 -23.06 33.26
CA PHE A 703 6.97 -22.42 33.38
C PHE A 703 5.92 -23.21 32.61
N ALA A 704 4.69 -23.22 33.11
CA ALA A 704 3.53 -23.72 32.40
C ALA A 704 2.25 -23.04 32.92
N ASN A 705 1.37 -22.68 31.99
CA ASN A 705 -0.01 -22.27 32.28
C ASN A 705 -0.97 -22.90 31.27
N ASN A 706 -2.21 -22.38 31.19
CA ASN A 706 -3.27 -22.98 30.38
C ASN A 706 -2.96 -23.06 28.88
N ASP A 707 -2.15 -22.13 28.36
CA ASP A 707 -1.88 -22.00 26.91
C ASP A 707 -0.39 -22.07 26.55
N TYR A 708 0.53 -21.82 27.49
CA TYR A 708 1.96 -21.72 27.22
C TYR A 708 2.81 -22.59 28.14
N VAL A 709 3.90 -23.11 27.59
CA VAL A 709 4.94 -23.84 28.32
C VAL A 709 6.30 -23.26 27.94
N VAL A 710 7.14 -22.96 28.94
CA VAL A 710 8.53 -22.55 28.71
C VAL A 710 9.47 -23.64 29.17
N LEU A 711 10.35 -24.03 28.26
CA LEU A 711 11.38 -25.04 28.47
C LEU A 711 12.75 -24.38 28.42
N LYS A 712 13.60 -24.68 29.40
CA LYS A 712 15.02 -24.33 29.38
C LYS A 712 15.78 -25.36 28.55
N VAL A 713 16.57 -24.87 27.61
CA VAL A 713 17.52 -25.69 26.82
C VAL A 713 18.76 -25.88 27.68
N LEU A 714 19.07 -27.14 28.03
CA LEU A 714 20.20 -27.49 28.90
C LEU A 714 21.54 -27.48 28.16
#